data_AF-A0A0A2LFQ9-F1
#
_entry.id   AF-A0A0A2LFQ9-F1
#
_cell.length_a   1.000
_cell.length_b   1.000
_cell.length_c   1.000
_cell.angle_alpha   90.00
_cell.angle_beta   90.00
_cell.angle_gamma   90.00
#
_symmetry.space_group_name_H-M   'P 1'
#
loop_
_entity.id
_entity.type
_entity.pdbx_description
1 polymer ?
#
loop_
_entity_poly.entity_id
_entity_poly.type
_entity_poly.pdbx_seq_one_letter_code
_entity_poly.pdbx_strand_id
1 'polypeptide(L)'
;MDLDAGEVIAQTKQVNDLNSLEDRQSSFTNKFKLPKTANNVRALDHMTLTGNASNVPYQKNQCTLYNDTGECFINNGYAVIADSGDYYEAVVYDGIIDLFKAIENASLADLDLTETEHSKTPEAVANTWNQDLPYRYILADYNGESPLNVSNPLKIYVDYLIPSLNVAWLWDKIFEKYGFEYSGTVFDSDEFKNLWLTYPKGTENSGEVLFKSTPESWHWLKQGWPQWKIYSAAFYDPEVNELEETWSENDDPERIRYLKAPQSGMYRLSIKGNLTNVNTSVDLVVCKNADPHGEFLAYDNIPIPEFYIAAKNIQPYTNFNTSKTFRLEEGETICLVFRNANKKFRFWDTPTLDVTFTKLNAAQTNFTDALSGFTLKDFLKEIIYRFGLVLYKDKNENKYEFLTLTQQLTSPENNDWSDKFARKINESYIYGSYAKQNWFRYKYNGEGSAHNDHYIGVDNEILNETKDSIKSKIYSPEPYQSPIGGLTNIYKFWEKEAVENPEPGEPTVTYKSLDNRFYLMRCEPVNMTTLVISSVLAQSTQSPKFYRENFSKLSFFDIINTYYTPLKSILEKALIVNAEMYLNDTDVANFDFKKLYYIDALSGYFLVNKINNYIPGKLTKCELVRVNYSPPQTGFVLGPIVRTPSLTINNVVRLTPTTYQVGYITNFPTRFDVLHQYSPDGTNWKTGRVTLLPGQPGILTTSVNATHFRLLYNSTKTYSNTFILD
;
A
#
# COMPACT_ATOMS: atom_id res chain seq x y z
N MET A 1 -47.50 2.34 -8.37
CA MET A 1 -48.26 1.21 -7.81
C MET A 1 -49.43 1.77 -7.04
N ASP A 2 -50.54 1.03 -6.97
CA ASP A 2 -51.71 1.43 -6.20
C ASP A 2 -51.41 1.28 -4.71
N LEU A 3 -51.89 2.22 -3.90
CA LEU A 3 -51.84 2.18 -2.45
C LEU A 3 -53.27 2.24 -1.91
N ASP A 4 -53.50 1.64 -0.74
CA ASP A 4 -54.79 1.78 -0.06
C ASP A 4 -55.01 3.23 0.37
N ALA A 5 -56.27 3.67 0.38
CA ALA A 5 -56.61 5.02 0.81
C ALA A 5 -56.18 5.25 2.26
N GLY A 6 -55.29 6.21 2.49
CA GLY A 6 -54.73 6.53 3.81
C GLY A 6 -53.51 5.69 4.22
N GLU A 7 -52.96 4.86 3.33
CA GLU A 7 -51.67 4.21 3.57
C GLU A 7 -50.56 5.27 3.69
N VAL A 8 -49.74 5.16 4.74
CA VAL A 8 -48.71 6.15 5.05
C VAL A 8 -47.33 5.54 4.89
N ILE A 9 -46.54 6.07 3.97
CA ILE A 9 -45.15 5.67 3.77
C ILE A 9 -44.25 6.54 4.62
N ALA A 10 -43.89 6.04 5.80
CA ALA A 10 -42.96 6.73 6.69
C ALA A 10 -41.52 6.65 6.17
N GLN A 11 -40.80 7.76 6.19
CA GLN A 11 -39.43 7.86 5.66
C GLN A 11 -38.41 8.09 6.76
N THR A 12 -37.31 7.35 6.70
CA THR A 12 -36.14 7.57 7.57
C THR A 12 -34.98 8.05 6.72
N LYS A 13 -34.47 9.25 7.02
CA LYS A 13 -33.26 9.79 6.38
C LYS A 13 -32.06 9.67 7.31
N GLN A 14 -30.98 9.11 6.77
CA GLN A 14 -29.68 8.98 7.40
C GLN A 14 -28.60 8.79 6.31
N VAL A 15 -27.44 9.42 6.47
CA VAL A 15 -26.32 9.35 5.51
C VAL A 15 -25.01 8.92 6.17
N ASN A 16 -24.82 9.19 7.46
CA ASN A 16 -23.68 8.69 8.20
C ASN A 16 -24.15 8.25 9.58
N ASP A 17 -23.47 7.27 10.16
CA ASP A 17 -23.67 6.96 11.57
C ASP A 17 -22.52 7.54 12.36
N LEU A 18 -22.65 8.80 12.79
CA LEU A 18 -21.62 9.39 13.64
C LEU A 18 -21.53 8.65 15.00
N ASN A 19 -22.50 7.76 15.34
CA ASN A 19 -22.44 6.85 16.49
C ASN A 19 -21.39 5.74 16.38
N SER A 20 -20.91 5.43 15.16
CA SER A 20 -19.91 4.38 14.91
C SER A 20 -19.09 4.66 13.66
N LEU A 21 -17.77 4.56 13.76
CA LEU A 21 -16.88 4.75 12.60
C LEU A 21 -16.93 3.61 11.58
N GLU A 22 -17.46 2.44 11.96
CA GLU A 22 -17.42 1.20 11.16
C GLU A 22 -18.52 1.12 10.09
N ASP A 23 -19.69 1.65 10.43
CA ASP A 23 -20.92 1.50 9.65
C ASP A 23 -21.28 2.79 8.93
N ARG A 24 -21.81 2.65 7.71
CA ARG A 24 -22.40 3.74 6.94
C ARG A 24 -23.84 3.36 6.66
N GLN A 25 -24.76 4.19 7.14
CA GLN A 25 -26.20 3.94 7.03
C GLN A 25 -26.76 4.66 5.80
N SER A 26 -27.86 4.12 5.29
CA SER A 26 -28.60 4.65 4.15
C SER A 26 -29.97 5.14 4.57
N SER A 27 -30.59 5.95 3.72
CA SER A 27 -31.99 6.31 3.90
C SER A 27 -32.89 5.15 3.44
N PHE A 28 -34.01 4.96 4.12
CA PHE A 28 -34.97 3.91 3.79
C PHE A 28 -36.39 4.29 4.22
N THR A 29 -37.39 3.68 3.60
CA THR A 29 -38.78 3.74 4.07
C THR A 29 -39.03 2.67 5.10
N ASN A 30 -39.99 2.89 6.00
CA ASN A 30 -40.56 1.77 6.71
C ASN A 30 -41.26 0.80 5.75
N LYS A 31 -41.52 -0.42 6.24
CA LYS A 31 -42.40 -1.38 5.56
C LYS A 31 -43.78 -0.76 5.38
N PHE A 32 -44.27 -0.72 4.15
CA PHE A 32 -45.62 -0.26 3.81
C PHE A 32 -46.33 -1.28 2.94
N LYS A 33 -47.66 -1.20 2.92
CA LYS A 33 -48.53 -2.19 2.27
C LYS A 33 -48.85 -1.78 0.84
N LEU A 34 -48.82 -2.77 -0.04
CA LEU A 34 -49.32 -2.68 -1.40
C LEU A 34 -50.51 -3.63 -1.55
N PRO A 35 -51.74 -3.13 -1.81
CA PRO A 35 -52.89 -3.99 -2.03
C PRO A 35 -52.69 -4.87 -3.28
N LYS A 36 -53.22 -6.10 -3.26
CA LYS A 36 -53.20 -7.04 -4.41
C LYS A 36 -54.19 -6.65 -5.51
N THR A 37 -54.16 -5.39 -5.95
CA THR A 37 -54.97 -4.91 -7.08
C THR A 37 -54.49 -5.55 -8.39
N ALA A 38 -55.35 -5.60 -9.40
CA ALA A 38 -54.97 -6.12 -10.71
C ALA A 38 -53.77 -5.37 -11.32
N ASN A 39 -53.61 -4.07 -11.02
CA ASN A 39 -52.47 -3.27 -11.45
C ASN A 39 -51.18 -3.69 -10.73
N ASN A 40 -51.21 -3.79 -9.40
CA ASN A 40 -50.05 -4.19 -8.61
C ASN A 40 -49.63 -5.63 -8.87
N VAL A 41 -50.59 -6.56 -8.95
CA VAL A 41 -50.32 -7.95 -9.33
C VAL A 41 -49.61 -8.00 -10.69
N ARG A 42 -50.06 -7.23 -11.68
CA ARG A 42 -49.39 -7.15 -12.99
C ARG A 42 -48.01 -6.50 -12.90
N ALA A 43 -47.87 -5.42 -12.14
CA ALA A 43 -46.61 -4.71 -11.96
C ALA A 43 -45.54 -5.55 -11.24
N LEU A 44 -45.97 -6.51 -10.41
CA LEU A 44 -45.11 -7.45 -9.69
C LEU A 44 -44.96 -8.79 -10.44
N ASP A 45 -45.20 -8.79 -11.75
CA ASP A 45 -45.12 -9.96 -12.62
C ASP A 45 -45.94 -11.16 -12.12
N HIS A 46 -47.14 -10.88 -11.60
CA HIS A 46 -48.09 -11.86 -11.09
C HIS A 46 -47.53 -12.72 -9.94
N MET A 47 -46.62 -12.14 -9.14
CA MET A 47 -46.18 -12.67 -7.85
C MET A 47 -47.38 -13.16 -7.02
N THR A 48 -47.22 -14.24 -6.26
CA THR A 48 -48.25 -14.92 -5.43
C THR A 48 -49.36 -15.67 -6.16
N LEU A 49 -49.46 -15.59 -7.50
CA LEU A 49 -50.38 -16.46 -8.23
C LEU A 49 -49.83 -17.88 -8.38
N THR A 50 -50.66 -18.88 -8.11
CA THR A 50 -50.28 -20.29 -8.24
C THR A 50 -49.88 -20.61 -9.69
N GLY A 51 -48.69 -21.19 -9.86
CA GLY A 51 -48.13 -21.53 -11.17
C GLY A 51 -47.33 -20.42 -11.85
N ASN A 52 -47.17 -19.25 -11.22
CA ASN A 52 -46.32 -18.17 -11.73
C ASN A 52 -44.88 -18.27 -11.16
N ALA A 53 -43.89 -17.80 -11.92
CA ALA A 53 -42.46 -17.82 -11.58
C ALA A 53 -41.84 -16.40 -11.51
N SER A 54 -42.55 -15.44 -10.90
CA SER A 54 -42.08 -14.07 -10.71
C SER A 54 -40.75 -14.03 -9.96
N ASN A 55 -39.78 -13.29 -10.51
CA ASN A 55 -38.50 -13.03 -9.87
C ASN A 55 -38.51 -11.80 -8.95
N VAL A 56 -39.60 -11.04 -8.92
CA VAL A 56 -39.74 -9.80 -8.15
C VAL A 56 -39.36 -9.91 -6.67
N PRO A 57 -39.71 -10.98 -5.93
CA PRO A 57 -39.30 -11.14 -4.52
C PRO A 57 -37.81 -11.41 -4.32
N TYR A 58 -37.13 -11.89 -5.35
CA TYR A 58 -35.76 -12.38 -5.29
C TYR A 58 -34.75 -11.38 -5.87
N GLN A 59 -35.22 -10.22 -6.31
CA GLN A 59 -34.41 -9.17 -6.93
C GLN A 59 -34.68 -7.80 -6.31
N LYS A 60 -33.77 -6.86 -6.58
CA LYS A 60 -33.96 -5.44 -6.25
C LYS A 60 -34.72 -4.79 -7.40
N ASN A 61 -35.90 -4.26 -7.12
CA ASN A 61 -36.77 -3.68 -8.16
C ASN A 61 -36.57 -2.16 -8.17
N GLN A 62 -36.07 -1.58 -9.26
CA GLN A 62 -35.89 -0.13 -9.34
C GLN A 62 -37.21 0.61 -9.16
N CYS A 63 -37.19 1.71 -8.41
CA CYS A 63 -38.38 2.50 -8.12
C CYS A 63 -38.04 3.96 -7.81
N THR A 64 -39.04 4.82 -8.03
CA THR A 64 -39.02 6.23 -7.64
C THR A 64 -40.24 6.49 -6.77
N LEU A 65 -40.04 7.19 -5.65
CA LEU A 65 -41.09 7.51 -4.69
C LEU A 65 -41.41 9.01 -4.77
N TYR A 66 -42.66 9.31 -5.15
CA TYR A 66 -43.24 10.64 -5.12
C TYR A 66 -44.29 10.74 -4.01
N ASN A 67 -44.51 11.94 -3.50
CA ASN A 67 -45.66 12.22 -2.64
C ASN A 67 -46.89 12.65 -3.45
N ASP A 68 -47.99 12.91 -2.72
CA ASP A 68 -49.26 13.33 -3.30
C ASP A 68 -49.20 14.70 -4.00
N THR A 69 -48.18 15.53 -3.70
CA THR A 69 -47.96 16.84 -4.35
C THR A 69 -46.99 16.78 -5.54
N GLY A 70 -46.43 15.60 -5.84
CA GLY A 70 -45.49 15.37 -6.94
C GLY A 70 -44.02 15.63 -6.61
N GLU A 71 -43.67 15.96 -5.36
CA GLU A 71 -42.29 16.04 -4.90
C GLU A 71 -41.64 14.64 -4.85
N CYS A 72 -40.44 14.54 -5.43
CA CYS A 72 -39.66 13.30 -5.44
C CYS A 72 -38.90 13.15 -4.12
N PHE A 73 -39.25 12.13 -3.33
CA PHE A 73 -38.59 11.82 -2.07
C PHE A 73 -37.40 10.88 -2.23
N ILE A 74 -37.55 9.86 -3.08
CA ILE A 74 -36.51 8.89 -3.43
C ILE A 74 -36.46 8.81 -4.95
N ASN A 75 -35.32 9.15 -5.52
CA ASN A 75 -35.08 9.06 -6.96
C ASN A 75 -34.17 7.87 -7.26
N ASN A 76 -34.58 6.97 -8.15
CA ASN A 76 -33.79 5.81 -8.57
C ASN A 76 -33.34 4.90 -7.40
N GLY A 77 -34.21 4.69 -6.41
CA GLY A 77 -33.99 3.72 -5.33
C GLY A 77 -34.34 2.30 -5.77
N TYR A 78 -34.27 1.34 -4.85
CA TYR A 78 -34.79 -0.01 -5.09
C TYR A 78 -35.76 -0.47 -4.00
N ALA A 79 -36.81 -1.16 -4.43
CA ALA A 79 -37.82 -1.78 -3.61
C ALA A 79 -37.51 -3.27 -3.41
N VAL A 80 -37.57 -3.71 -2.15
CA VAL A 80 -37.64 -5.12 -1.77
C VAL A 80 -39.09 -5.44 -1.44
N ILE A 81 -39.64 -6.47 -2.07
CA ILE A 81 -41.06 -6.79 -2.00
C ILE A 81 -41.24 -8.21 -1.49
N ALA A 82 -42.06 -8.38 -0.45
CA ALA A 82 -42.38 -9.66 0.15
C ALA A 82 -43.90 -9.90 0.11
N ASP A 83 -44.31 -11.16 0.15
CA ASP A 83 -45.71 -11.52 0.36
C ASP A 83 -46.02 -11.57 1.85
N SER A 84 -47.10 -10.91 2.25
CA SER A 84 -47.62 -10.91 3.63
C SER A 84 -49.06 -11.42 3.69
N GLY A 85 -49.48 -12.22 2.70
CA GLY A 85 -50.80 -12.86 2.62
C GLY A 85 -51.84 -11.97 1.94
N ASP A 86 -52.48 -11.08 2.69
CA ASP A 86 -53.58 -10.24 2.19
C ASP A 86 -53.08 -9.07 1.32
N TYR A 87 -51.81 -8.71 1.46
CA TYR A 87 -51.13 -7.61 0.76
C TYR A 87 -49.68 -7.98 0.46
N TYR A 88 -49.04 -7.25 -0.46
CA TYR A 88 -47.59 -7.26 -0.56
C TYR A 88 -47.00 -6.24 0.40
N GLU A 89 -45.81 -6.51 0.91
CA GLU A 89 -45.05 -5.64 1.78
C GLU A 89 -43.84 -5.11 1.02
N ALA A 90 -43.66 -3.78 1.01
CA ALA A 90 -42.57 -3.13 0.31
C ALA A 90 -41.70 -2.30 1.26
N VAL A 91 -40.39 -2.30 0.99
CA VAL A 91 -39.40 -1.40 1.60
C VAL A 91 -38.57 -0.78 0.48
N VAL A 92 -38.49 0.55 0.44
CA VAL A 92 -37.68 1.29 -0.53
C VAL A 92 -36.42 1.82 0.15
N TYR A 93 -35.28 1.62 -0.49
CA TYR A 93 -33.96 2.07 -0.02
C TYR A 93 -33.35 3.10 -0.98
N ASP A 94 -32.55 4.03 -0.44
CA ASP A 94 -31.84 5.09 -1.18
C ASP A 94 -30.49 5.47 -0.52
N GLY A 95 -29.53 5.97 -1.30
CA GLY A 95 -28.30 6.61 -0.83
C GLY A 95 -26.99 5.83 -1.05
N ILE A 96 -26.08 5.88 -0.06
CA ILE A 96 -24.72 5.27 -0.06
C ILE A 96 -24.72 3.78 -0.41
N ILE A 97 -25.86 3.11 -0.20
CA ILE A 97 -26.06 1.71 -0.55
C ILE A 97 -25.60 1.42 -1.99
N ASP A 98 -25.83 2.31 -2.96
CA ASP A 98 -25.60 1.95 -4.36
C ASP A 98 -24.13 1.69 -4.66
N LEU A 99 -23.22 2.56 -4.23
CA LEU A 99 -21.77 2.35 -4.37
C LEU A 99 -21.31 1.10 -3.62
N PHE A 100 -21.59 0.99 -2.32
CA PHE A 100 -21.09 -0.13 -1.52
C PHE A 100 -21.67 -1.48 -1.95
N LYS A 101 -22.90 -1.50 -2.48
CA LYS A 101 -23.50 -2.72 -3.04
C LYS A 101 -22.99 -3.04 -4.43
N ALA A 102 -22.75 -2.04 -5.27
CA ALA A 102 -22.17 -2.25 -6.59
C ALA A 102 -20.80 -2.95 -6.48
N ILE A 103 -20.01 -2.59 -5.47
CA ILE A 103 -18.67 -3.14 -5.25
C ILE A 103 -18.61 -4.30 -4.25
N GLU A 104 -19.73 -4.73 -3.65
CA GLU A 104 -19.73 -5.59 -2.45
C GLU A 104 -19.07 -6.95 -2.67
N ASN A 105 -19.27 -7.53 -3.85
CA ASN A 105 -18.75 -8.85 -4.21
C ASN A 105 -17.51 -8.78 -5.12
N ALA A 106 -16.92 -7.60 -5.26
CA ALA A 106 -15.77 -7.36 -6.11
C ALA A 106 -14.48 -7.12 -5.31
N SER A 107 -13.37 -7.42 -5.96
CA SER A 107 -12.00 -7.26 -5.53
C SER A 107 -11.24 -6.29 -6.43
N LEU A 108 -10.06 -5.86 -6.00
CA LEU A 108 -9.17 -5.06 -6.83
C LEU A 108 -8.76 -5.80 -8.13
N ALA A 109 -8.77 -7.13 -8.13
CA ALA A 109 -8.52 -7.95 -9.31
C ALA A 109 -9.59 -7.82 -10.40
N ASP A 110 -10.80 -7.38 -10.05
CA ASP A 110 -11.86 -7.21 -11.03
C ASP A 110 -11.64 -5.95 -11.90
N LEU A 111 -10.72 -5.06 -11.51
CA LEU A 111 -10.38 -3.87 -12.29
C LEU A 111 -9.51 -4.26 -13.51
N ASP A 112 -9.59 -3.47 -14.59
CA ASP A 112 -8.64 -3.60 -15.69
C ASP A 112 -7.30 -2.98 -15.27
N LEU A 113 -6.36 -3.84 -14.87
CA LEU A 113 -5.01 -3.49 -14.43
C LEU A 113 -3.93 -3.92 -15.43
N THR A 114 -4.31 -4.20 -16.68
CA THR A 114 -3.39 -4.72 -17.71
C THR A 114 -2.18 -3.79 -17.97
N GLU A 115 -2.36 -2.48 -17.83
CA GLU A 115 -1.28 -1.46 -17.93
C GLU A 115 -0.20 -1.57 -16.84
N THR A 116 -0.42 -2.40 -15.82
CA THR A 116 0.51 -2.64 -14.71
C THR A 116 1.34 -3.90 -14.89
N GLU A 117 1.05 -4.71 -15.91
CA GLU A 117 1.77 -5.96 -16.20
C GLU A 117 3.14 -5.67 -16.82
N HIS A 118 4.20 -6.20 -16.22
CA HIS A 118 5.56 -5.99 -16.71
C HIS A 118 6.55 -7.03 -16.17
N SER A 119 7.66 -7.18 -16.90
CA SER A 119 8.83 -7.93 -16.43
C SER A 119 9.73 -7.06 -15.55
N LYS A 120 10.16 -7.59 -14.40
CA LYS A 120 11.04 -6.90 -13.46
C LYS A 120 12.51 -6.89 -13.92
N THR A 121 12.83 -5.97 -14.82
CA THR A 121 14.20 -5.71 -15.28
C THR A 121 14.73 -4.39 -14.69
N PRO A 122 16.06 -4.16 -14.65
CA PRO A 122 16.62 -2.86 -14.25
C PRO A 122 16.07 -1.69 -15.08
N GLU A 123 15.83 -1.90 -16.38
CA GLU A 123 15.24 -0.90 -17.27
C GLU A 123 13.78 -0.59 -16.91
N ALA A 124 12.96 -1.63 -16.70
CA ALA A 124 11.56 -1.44 -16.29
C ALA A 124 11.48 -0.69 -14.95
N VAL A 125 12.33 -1.04 -13.98
CA VAL A 125 12.41 -0.36 -12.68
C VAL A 125 12.80 1.11 -12.86
N ALA A 126 13.85 1.39 -13.63
CA ALA A 126 14.29 2.76 -13.92
C ALA A 126 13.21 3.58 -14.65
N ASN A 127 12.43 2.97 -15.55
CA ASN A 127 11.32 3.63 -16.23
C ASN A 127 10.26 4.11 -15.24
N THR A 128 9.96 3.35 -14.18
CA THR A 128 9.01 3.80 -13.14
C THR A 128 9.46 5.03 -12.36
N TRP A 129 10.75 5.36 -12.39
CA TRP A 129 11.26 6.58 -11.80
C TRP A 129 11.20 7.75 -12.78
N ASN A 130 11.36 7.50 -14.08
CA ASN A 130 11.49 8.56 -15.07
C ASN A 130 10.18 8.90 -15.79
N GLN A 131 9.19 8.01 -15.73
CA GLN A 131 7.90 8.14 -16.39
C GLN A 131 6.76 8.22 -15.36
N ASP A 132 5.61 8.72 -15.81
CA ASP A 132 4.38 8.73 -15.01
C ASP A 132 3.62 7.44 -15.28
N LEU A 133 3.92 6.42 -14.48
CA LEU A 133 3.29 5.10 -14.55
C LEU A 133 2.36 4.92 -13.33
N PRO A 134 1.28 4.13 -13.47
CA PRO A 134 0.35 3.86 -12.37
C PRO A 134 0.99 3.05 -11.23
N TYR A 135 2.19 2.50 -11.44
CA TYR A 135 2.97 1.79 -10.45
C TYR A 135 4.41 2.31 -10.38
N ARG A 136 5.07 2.07 -9.22
CA ARG A 136 6.45 2.49 -8.98
C ARG A 136 7.21 1.52 -8.09
N TYR A 137 8.46 1.24 -8.42
CA TYR A 137 9.38 0.58 -7.50
C TYR A 137 9.96 1.62 -6.53
N ILE A 138 9.62 1.55 -5.25
CA ILE A 138 10.06 2.53 -4.26
C ILE A 138 11.24 1.92 -3.48
N LEU A 139 12.33 2.67 -3.31
CA LEU A 139 13.47 2.23 -2.51
C LEU A 139 13.06 2.21 -1.03
N ALA A 140 13.01 1.02 -0.46
CA ALA A 140 12.67 0.72 0.93
C ALA A 140 13.47 -0.51 1.39
N ASP A 141 13.56 -0.74 2.70
CA ASP A 141 13.97 -2.04 3.21
C ASP A 141 12.78 -2.99 3.20
N TYR A 142 12.78 -3.97 2.29
CA TYR A 142 11.71 -4.98 2.23
C TYR A 142 11.99 -6.24 3.07
N ASN A 143 13.00 -6.16 3.95
CA ASN A 143 13.61 -7.25 4.70
C ASN A 143 14.27 -8.34 3.84
N GLY A 144 14.56 -8.04 2.57
CA GLY A 144 15.33 -8.90 1.66
C GLY A 144 16.83 -8.65 1.74
N GLU A 145 17.56 -8.96 0.66
CA GLU A 145 18.93 -8.48 0.49
C GLU A 145 18.93 -6.96 0.35
N SER A 146 19.93 -6.28 0.94
CA SER A 146 19.99 -4.82 0.95
C SER A 146 19.98 -4.26 -0.48
N PRO A 147 19.00 -3.42 -0.84
CA PRO A 147 18.89 -2.89 -2.19
C PRO A 147 19.91 -1.78 -2.48
N LEU A 148 20.73 -1.34 -1.51
CA LEU A 148 21.63 -0.19 -1.71
C LEU A 148 23.08 -0.54 -1.40
N ASN A 149 23.96 -0.20 -2.33
CA ASN A 149 25.40 -0.14 -2.11
C ASN A 149 25.89 1.28 -2.33
N VAL A 150 26.38 1.89 -1.24
CA VAL A 150 26.90 3.26 -1.21
C VAL A 150 28.30 3.29 -1.83
N SER A 151 28.36 3.24 -3.15
CA SER A 151 29.56 3.44 -3.97
C SER A 151 29.37 4.65 -4.90
N ASN A 152 30.40 4.98 -5.69
CA ASN A 152 30.31 6.01 -6.72
C ASN A 152 30.52 5.36 -8.11
N PRO A 153 29.49 5.31 -8.99
CA PRO A 153 28.12 5.78 -8.78
C PRO A 153 27.35 4.95 -7.74
N LEU A 154 26.30 5.53 -7.14
CA LEU A 154 25.40 4.82 -6.23
C LEU A 154 24.81 3.60 -6.95
N LYS A 155 24.73 2.44 -6.30
CA LYS A 155 24.18 1.22 -6.89
C LYS A 155 22.92 0.80 -6.16
N ILE A 156 21.83 0.61 -6.92
CA ILE A 156 20.56 0.09 -6.41
C ILE A 156 20.32 -1.31 -7.00
N TYR A 157 20.24 -2.32 -6.14
CA TYR A 157 19.87 -3.69 -6.49
C TYR A 157 18.37 -3.85 -6.45
N VAL A 158 17.79 -4.32 -7.57
CA VAL A 158 16.33 -4.37 -7.73
C VAL A 158 15.71 -5.71 -7.36
N ASP A 159 16.52 -6.74 -7.17
CA ASP A 159 16.06 -8.13 -7.06
C ASP A 159 15.03 -8.33 -5.92
N TYR A 160 15.17 -7.62 -4.80
CA TYR A 160 14.24 -7.65 -3.66
C TYR A 160 13.33 -6.43 -3.53
N LEU A 161 13.33 -5.51 -4.50
CA LEU A 161 12.39 -4.37 -4.51
C LEU A 161 10.98 -4.82 -4.87
N ILE A 162 9.98 -4.16 -4.28
CA ILE A 162 8.56 -4.45 -4.53
C ILE A 162 7.94 -3.26 -5.26
N PRO A 163 7.14 -3.49 -6.32
CA PRO A 163 6.40 -2.41 -6.97
C PRO A 163 5.18 -2.03 -6.13
N SER A 164 4.77 -0.78 -6.20
CA SER A 164 3.59 -0.25 -5.51
C SER A 164 2.69 0.47 -6.50
N LEU A 165 1.37 0.27 -6.42
CA LEU A 165 0.37 0.97 -7.24
C LEU A 165 -0.02 2.30 -6.61
N ASN A 166 -0.30 3.28 -7.46
CA ASN A 166 -0.84 4.55 -7.04
C ASN A 166 -2.30 4.41 -6.59
N VAL A 167 -2.60 4.86 -5.37
CA VAL A 167 -3.94 4.77 -4.78
C VAL A 167 -4.95 5.67 -5.48
N ALA A 168 -4.55 6.86 -5.94
CA ALA A 168 -5.44 7.76 -6.65
C ALA A 168 -5.87 7.17 -8.00
N TRP A 169 -4.92 6.58 -8.73
CA TRP A 169 -5.24 5.86 -9.97
C TRP A 169 -6.16 4.65 -9.75
N LEU A 170 -5.93 3.85 -8.70
CA LEU A 170 -6.84 2.74 -8.34
C LEU A 170 -8.23 3.25 -7.99
N TRP A 171 -8.31 4.37 -7.28
CA TRP A 171 -9.56 5.01 -6.92
C TRP A 171 -10.34 5.44 -8.17
N ASP A 172 -9.69 6.12 -9.11
CA ASP A 172 -10.27 6.49 -10.41
C ASP A 172 -10.84 5.28 -11.15
N LYS A 173 -10.06 4.19 -11.29
CA LYS A 173 -10.50 2.95 -11.96
C LYS A 173 -11.74 2.33 -11.31
N ILE A 174 -11.89 2.41 -9.99
CA ILE A 174 -13.08 1.90 -9.31
C ILE A 174 -14.30 2.74 -9.72
N PHE A 175 -14.22 4.06 -9.61
CA PHE A 175 -15.36 4.93 -9.91
C PHE A 175 -15.73 4.87 -11.39
N GLU A 176 -14.75 4.83 -12.30
CA GLU A 176 -14.95 4.63 -13.73
C GLU A 176 -15.67 3.31 -14.04
N LYS A 177 -15.18 2.19 -13.48
CA LYS A 177 -15.75 0.86 -13.74
C LYS A 177 -17.24 0.77 -13.38
N TYR A 178 -17.65 1.40 -12.28
CA TYR A 178 -19.02 1.33 -11.78
C TYR A 178 -19.90 2.51 -12.24
N GLY A 179 -19.38 3.41 -13.08
CA GLY A 179 -20.14 4.54 -13.62
C GLY A 179 -20.55 5.57 -12.58
N PHE A 180 -19.69 5.78 -11.58
CA PHE A 180 -19.88 6.81 -10.55
C PHE A 180 -18.86 7.93 -10.73
N GLU A 181 -19.27 9.15 -10.38
CA GLU A 181 -18.36 10.29 -10.24
C GLU A 181 -18.08 10.54 -8.76
N TYR A 182 -16.92 11.13 -8.46
CA TYR A 182 -16.59 11.55 -7.10
C TYR A 182 -15.99 12.96 -7.06
N SER A 183 -16.15 13.64 -5.92
CA SER A 183 -15.54 14.95 -5.68
C SER A 183 -15.16 15.13 -4.21
N GLY A 184 -14.15 15.95 -3.93
CA GLY A 184 -13.72 16.29 -2.57
C GLY A 184 -12.28 16.79 -2.56
N THR A 185 -11.99 17.80 -1.74
CA THR A 185 -10.67 18.46 -1.77
C THR A 185 -9.51 17.55 -1.33
N VAL A 186 -9.81 16.47 -0.61
CA VAL A 186 -8.80 15.47 -0.22
C VAL A 186 -8.18 14.82 -1.46
N PHE A 187 -8.97 14.61 -2.52
CA PHE A 187 -8.49 13.98 -3.73
C PHE A 187 -7.56 14.88 -4.55
N ASP A 188 -7.53 16.18 -4.25
CA ASP A 188 -6.56 17.12 -4.82
C ASP A 188 -5.23 17.19 -4.07
N SER A 189 -5.20 16.67 -2.84
CA SER A 189 -4.04 16.75 -1.94
C SER A 189 -2.87 15.86 -2.36
N ASP A 190 -1.65 16.29 -2.04
CA ASP A 190 -0.45 15.44 -2.20
C ASP A 190 -0.54 14.20 -1.31
N GLU A 191 -1.12 14.32 -0.11
CA GLU A 191 -1.30 13.20 0.81
C GLU A 191 -2.09 12.03 0.21
N PHE A 192 -3.03 12.29 -0.71
CA PHE A 192 -3.79 11.28 -1.45
C PHE A 192 -3.09 10.88 -2.75
N LYS A 193 -2.66 11.84 -3.57
CA LYS A 193 -2.03 11.59 -4.88
C LYS A 193 -0.68 10.85 -4.78
N ASN A 194 0.03 11.04 -3.67
CA ASN A 194 1.29 10.38 -3.37
C ASN A 194 1.14 9.19 -2.40
N LEU A 195 -0.02 8.55 -2.35
CA LEU A 195 -0.24 7.33 -1.57
C LEU A 195 -0.09 6.10 -2.48
N TRP A 196 0.70 5.12 -2.03
CA TRP A 196 1.07 3.95 -2.82
C TRP A 196 0.79 2.65 -2.04
N LEU A 197 0.15 1.69 -2.69
CA LEU A 197 -0.17 0.36 -2.18
C LEU A 197 0.81 -0.68 -2.74
N THR A 198 1.56 -1.35 -1.88
CA THR A 198 2.55 -2.35 -2.31
C THR A 198 1.91 -3.57 -2.95
N TYR A 199 2.60 -4.15 -3.93
CA TYR A 199 2.34 -5.52 -4.38
C TYR A 199 2.45 -6.49 -3.19
N PRO A 200 1.49 -7.42 -3.00
CA PRO A 200 1.30 -8.09 -1.71
C PRO A 200 2.21 -9.29 -1.44
N LYS A 201 3.23 -9.51 -2.27
CA LYS A 201 4.17 -10.63 -2.14
C LYS A 201 5.53 -10.28 -2.70
N GLY A 202 6.54 -11.08 -2.33
CA GLY A 202 7.85 -11.03 -2.96
C GLY A 202 7.79 -11.29 -4.47
N THR A 203 8.57 -10.54 -5.24
CA THR A 203 8.75 -10.75 -6.70
C THR A 203 10.19 -11.16 -6.98
N GLU A 204 10.46 -12.46 -7.09
CA GLU A 204 11.81 -12.97 -7.39
C GLU A 204 11.99 -13.25 -8.87
N ASN A 205 13.14 -12.83 -9.41
CA ASN A 205 13.64 -13.37 -10.67
C ASN A 205 13.93 -14.86 -10.46
N SER A 206 13.38 -15.73 -11.31
CA SER A 206 13.51 -17.17 -11.15
C SER A 206 14.59 -17.76 -12.07
N GLY A 207 15.07 -18.94 -11.70
CA GLY A 207 15.96 -19.75 -12.52
C GLY A 207 15.30 -21.09 -12.83
N GLU A 208 15.20 -21.43 -14.11
CA GLU A 208 14.80 -22.76 -14.56
C GLU A 208 16.07 -23.59 -14.78
N VAL A 209 16.27 -24.66 -13.99
CA VAL A 209 17.40 -25.57 -14.18
C VAL A 209 17.16 -26.36 -15.46
N LEU A 210 17.91 -26.04 -16.51
CA LEU A 210 17.84 -26.74 -17.78
C LEU A 210 18.74 -27.97 -17.83
N PHE A 211 19.75 -28.04 -16.97
CA PHE A 211 20.63 -29.19 -16.87
C PHE A 211 21.30 -29.21 -15.51
N LYS A 212 21.42 -30.41 -14.95
CA LYS A 212 22.22 -30.68 -13.74
C LYS A 212 22.93 -32.02 -13.90
N SER A 213 24.24 -32.06 -13.73
CA SER A 213 25.02 -33.30 -13.86
C SER A 213 25.12 -34.04 -12.52
N THR A 214 25.24 -35.36 -12.57
CA THR A 214 25.74 -36.14 -11.43
C THR A 214 27.28 -36.11 -11.40
N PRO A 215 27.95 -35.90 -10.24
CA PRO A 215 29.40 -35.74 -10.16
C PRO A 215 30.21 -36.92 -10.74
N GLU A 216 29.65 -38.12 -10.68
CA GLU A 216 30.32 -39.38 -11.07
C GLU A 216 30.14 -39.74 -12.55
N SER A 217 29.27 -39.05 -13.29
CA SER A 217 28.83 -39.45 -14.64
C SER A 217 29.46 -38.63 -15.77
N TRP A 218 30.74 -38.29 -15.63
CA TRP A 218 31.51 -37.57 -16.65
C TRP A 218 32.42 -38.51 -17.44
N HIS A 219 32.47 -38.29 -18.76
CA HIS A 219 33.49 -38.83 -19.65
C HIS A 219 34.33 -37.69 -20.21
N TRP A 220 35.59 -37.95 -20.52
CA TRP A 220 36.47 -36.92 -21.07
C TRP A 220 37.04 -37.38 -22.39
N LEU A 221 36.76 -36.61 -23.44
CA LEU A 221 37.41 -36.83 -24.72
C LEU A 221 38.85 -36.36 -24.58
N LYS A 222 39.77 -37.33 -24.71
CA LYS A 222 41.20 -37.12 -24.61
C LYS A 222 41.80 -37.20 -26.00
N GLN A 223 42.43 -36.11 -26.44
CA GLN A 223 43.40 -36.18 -27.52
C GLN A 223 44.82 -36.30 -26.93
N GLY A 224 45.65 -37.20 -27.45
CA GLY A 224 46.99 -37.42 -26.93
C GLY A 224 48.04 -37.78 -27.97
N TRP A 225 49.11 -36.98 -28.03
CA TRP A 225 50.47 -37.45 -28.38
C TRP A 225 51.25 -37.68 -27.07
N PRO A 226 52.41 -38.37 -27.07
CA PRO A 226 53.17 -38.67 -25.85
C PRO A 226 53.50 -37.46 -24.95
N GLN A 227 53.33 -36.22 -25.44
CA GLN A 227 53.70 -34.99 -24.74
C GLN A 227 52.66 -33.84 -24.78
N TRP A 228 51.50 -34.02 -25.42
CA TRP A 228 50.50 -32.94 -25.64
C TRP A 228 49.08 -33.47 -25.39
N LYS A 229 48.28 -32.82 -24.53
CA LYS A 229 46.89 -33.22 -24.28
C LYS A 229 45.99 -32.01 -24.04
N ILE A 230 44.78 -32.08 -24.59
CA ILE A 230 43.63 -31.22 -24.32
C ILE A 230 42.47 -32.16 -23.97
N TYR A 231 41.66 -31.81 -22.99
CA TYR A 231 40.51 -32.63 -22.56
C TYR A 231 39.23 -31.80 -22.68
N SER A 232 38.25 -32.31 -23.41
CA SER A 232 36.89 -31.77 -23.41
C SER A 232 35.98 -32.65 -22.57
N ALA A 233 35.12 -32.01 -21.79
CA ALA A 233 34.13 -32.70 -20.97
C ALA A 233 33.01 -33.24 -21.86
N ALA A 234 32.60 -34.46 -21.58
CA ALA A 234 31.38 -35.09 -22.07
C ALA A 234 30.63 -35.66 -20.85
N PHE A 235 29.31 -35.74 -20.89
CA PHE A 235 28.52 -36.28 -19.77
C PHE A 235 27.65 -37.45 -20.23
N TYR A 236 27.46 -38.43 -19.34
CA TYR A 236 26.74 -39.66 -19.63
C TYR A 236 25.31 -39.67 -19.06
N ASP A 237 25.06 -38.97 -17.95
CA ASP A 237 23.84 -39.17 -17.15
C ASP A 237 23.44 -37.90 -16.37
N PRO A 238 22.60 -37.00 -16.95
CA PRO A 238 22.09 -35.83 -16.26
C PRO A 238 21.04 -36.20 -15.20
N GLU A 239 21.06 -35.51 -14.06
CA GLU A 239 19.96 -35.58 -13.07
C GLU A 239 18.68 -34.91 -13.61
N VAL A 240 18.83 -33.91 -14.50
CA VAL A 240 17.73 -33.14 -15.10
C VAL A 240 17.96 -32.94 -16.59
N ASN A 241 16.94 -33.25 -17.41
CA ASN A 241 16.87 -33.20 -18.88
C ASN A 241 17.87 -34.13 -19.61
N GLU A 242 17.35 -35.29 -20.07
CA GLU A 242 18.00 -36.13 -21.09
C GLU A 242 18.15 -35.30 -22.38
N LEU A 243 19.39 -35.00 -22.81
CA LEU A 243 19.60 -34.55 -24.19
C LEU A 243 19.31 -35.76 -25.10
N GLU A 244 18.44 -35.60 -26.10
CA GLU A 244 17.95 -36.69 -26.97
C GLU A 244 19.01 -37.78 -27.24
N GLU A 245 18.67 -39.02 -26.88
CA GLU A 245 19.47 -40.20 -27.15
C GLU A 245 19.49 -40.49 -28.65
N THR A 246 20.59 -40.21 -29.33
CA THR A 246 21.02 -41.04 -30.47
C THR A 246 22.18 -41.90 -30.02
N TRP A 247 21.86 -42.90 -29.20
CA TRP A 247 22.75 -44.00 -28.86
C TRP A 247 22.79 -45.02 -30.01
N SER A 248 23.97 -45.25 -30.58
CA SER A 248 24.25 -46.43 -31.41
C SER A 248 25.66 -46.91 -31.07
N GLU A 249 25.77 -48.19 -30.70
CA GLU A 249 26.99 -48.82 -30.18
C GLU A 249 28.15 -48.92 -31.20
N ASN A 250 27.94 -48.52 -32.46
CA ASN A 250 28.87 -48.88 -33.55
C ASN A 250 29.46 -47.73 -34.39
N ASP A 251 29.33 -46.46 -34.00
CA ASP A 251 30.07 -45.35 -34.65
C ASP A 251 30.84 -44.49 -33.62
N ASP A 252 32.16 -44.43 -33.80
CA ASP A 252 33.15 -43.58 -33.11
C ASP A 252 33.47 -42.40 -34.06
N PRO A 253 32.98 -41.15 -33.85
CA PRO A 253 33.75 -40.06 -33.21
C PRO A 253 32.95 -38.88 -32.54
N GLU A 254 31.64 -38.96 -32.23
CA GLU A 254 30.77 -37.78 -31.92
C GLU A 254 30.44 -37.49 -30.44
N ARG A 255 31.45 -37.23 -29.58
CA ARG A 255 31.23 -37.22 -28.10
C ARG A 255 31.57 -35.92 -27.37
N ILE A 256 31.16 -34.75 -27.89
CA ILE A 256 31.04 -33.52 -27.06
C ILE A 256 29.56 -33.23 -26.83
N ARG A 257 29.12 -33.27 -25.58
CA ARG A 257 27.76 -32.91 -25.21
C ARG A 257 27.70 -31.41 -24.92
N TYR A 258 26.82 -30.73 -25.63
CA TYR A 258 26.64 -29.28 -25.54
C TYR A 258 25.46 -28.93 -24.66
N LEU A 259 25.62 -27.94 -23.79
CA LEU A 259 24.48 -27.29 -23.17
C LEU A 259 23.92 -26.30 -24.19
N LYS A 260 22.75 -26.59 -24.74
CA LYS A 260 22.08 -25.78 -25.76
C LYS A 260 21.10 -24.82 -25.11
N ALA A 261 21.11 -23.56 -25.53
CA ALA A 261 20.09 -22.58 -25.16
C ALA A 261 18.79 -22.87 -25.94
N PRO A 262 17.68 -23.26 -25.29
CA PRO A 262 16.42 -23.52 -25.99
C PRO A 262 15.73 -22.24 -26.48
N GLN A 263 16.06 -21.08 -25.89
CA GLN A 263 15.53 -19.77 -26.26
C GLN A 263 16.58 -18.69 -26.02
N SER A 264 16.52 -17.56 -26.72
CA SER A 264 17.39 -16.42 -26.42
C SER A 264 17.16 -15.90 -24.99
N GLY A 265 18.21 -15.73 -24.19
CA GLY A 265 18.07 -15.35 -22.79
C GLY A 265 19.38 -15.25 -22.01
N MET A 266 19.25 -14.94 -20.72
CA MET A 266 20.35 -14.98 -19.76
C MET A 266 20.42 -16.37 -19.13
N TYR A 267 21.63 -16.89 -18.99
CA TYR A 267 21.90 -18.20 -18.44
C TYR A 267 22.96 -18.12 -17.37
N ARG A 268 22.85 -18.95 -16.34
CA ARG A 268 23.87 -19.14 -15.31
C ARG A 268 24.46 -20.54 -15.44
N LEU A 269 25.78 -20.62 -15.42
CA LEU A 269 26.51 -21.87 -15.33
C LEU A 269 27.26 -21.91 -14.00
N SER A 270 26.88 -22.84 -13.13
CA SER A 270 27.54 -23.14 -11.87
C SER A 270 28.30 -24.46 -12.00
N ILE A 271 29.55 -24.48 -11.57
CA ILE A 271 30.45 -25.63 -11.68
C ILE A 271 31.18 -25.80 -10.35
N LYS A 272 30.92 -26.89 -9.64
CA LYS A 272 31.80 -27.40 -8.58
C LYS A 272 32.62 -28.57 -9.14
N GLY A 273 33.82 -28.80 -8.67
CA GLY A 273 34.62 -29.93 -9.15
C GLY A 273 35.78 -30.29 -8.24
N ASN A 274 36.24 -31.53 -8.37
CA ASN A 274 37.42 -32.04 -7.67
C ASN A 274 38.41 -32.64 -8.67
N LEU A 275 39.62 -32.09 -8.73
CA LEU A 275 40.70 -32.60 -9.59
C LEU A 275 41.60 -33.54 -8.79
N THR A 276 41.17 -34.78 -8.60
CA THR A 276 41.88 -35.73 -7.72
C THR A 276 43.20 -36.22 -8.27
N ASN A 277 43.48 -36.20 -9.58
CA ASN A 277 44.68 -36.87 -10.09
C ASN A 277 45.21 -36.26 -11.40
N VAL A 278 45.62 -34.98 -11.36
CA VAL A 278 46.24 -34.25 -12.47
C VAL A 278 47.70 -33.91 -12.19
N ASN A 279 48.59 -34.01 -13.18
CA ASN A 279 50.03 -33.83 -12.99
C ASN A 279 50.52 -32.37 -12.98
N THR A 280 49.65 -31.41 -13.24
CA THR A 280 49.96 -29.97 -13.26
C THR A 280 48.68 -29.16 -13.10
N SER A 281 48.78 -27.86 -12.86
CA SER A 281 47.59 -27.01 -12.77
C SER A 281 46.90 -26.86 -14.13
N VAL A 282 45.59 -26.65 -14.12
CA VAL A 282 44.79 -26.49 -15.34
C VAL A 282 43.85 -25.31 -15.21
N ASP A 283 43.42 -24.79 -16.36
CA ASP A 283 42.31 -23.85 -16.48
C ASP A 283 41.08 -24.60 -16.98
N LEU A 284 39.92 -24.31 -16.41
CA LEU A 284 38.62 -24.71 -16.95
C LEU A 284 38.06 -23.57 -17.79
N VAL A 285 37.78 -23.85 -19.05
CA VAL A 285 37.30 -22.88 -20.03
C VAL A 285 35.93 -23.29 -20.54
N VAL A 286 35.03 -22.32 -20.66
CA VAL A 286 33.76 -22.49 -21.37
C VAL A 286 33.97 -22.09 -22.81
N CYS A 287 33.61 -22.96 -23.73
CA CYS A 287 33.63 -22.70 -25.16
C CYS A 287 32.20 -22.47 -25.65
N LYS A 288 32.02 -21.63 -26.67
CA LYS A 288 30.70 -21.29 -27.21
C LYS A 288 30.62 -21.64 -28.69
N ASN A 289 29.49 -22.21 -29.11
CA ASN A 289 29.22 -22.65 -30.49
C ASN A 289 30.35 -23.50 -31.06
N ALA A 290 30.94 -24.37 -30.23
CA ALA A 290 32.00 -25.25 -30.67
C ALA A 290 31.40 -26.34 -31.57
N ASP A 291 32.16 -26.75 -32.59
CA ASP A 291 31.71 -27.73 -33.56
C ASP A 291 31.37 -29.09 -32.89
N PRO A 292 30.23 -29.73 -33.21
CA PRO A 292 29.78 -30.96 -32.54
C PRO A 292 30.76 -32.13 -32.62
N HIS A 293 31.64 -32.15 -33.62
CA HIS A 293 32.67 -33.16 -33.82
C HIS A 293 33.97 -32.84 -33.07
N GLY A 294 34.01 -31.70 -32.35
CA GLY A 294 35.20 -31.28 -31.64
C GLY A 294 36.35 -30.99 -32.59
N GLU A 295 36.09 -30.45 -33.78
CA GLU A 295 37.17 -30.12 -34.75
C GLU A 295 38.22 -29.15 -34.18
N PHE A 296 37.87 -28.33 -33.19
CA PHE A 296 38.84 -27.52 -32.44
C PHE A 296 39.83 -28.36 -31.58
N LEU A 297 39.55 -29.65 -31.43
CA LEU A 297 40.44 -30.68 -30.91
C LEU A 297 41.09 -31.50 -32.04
N ALA A 298 40.84 -31.22 -33.32
CA ALA A 298 41.45 -31.91 -34.45
C ALA A 298 42.89 -31.41 -34.73
N TYR A 299 43.56 -32.09 -35.68
CA TYR A 299 45.00 -31.99 -35.97
C TYR A 299 45.49 -30.56 -36.31
N ASP A 300 44.62 -29.69 -36.83
CA ASP A 300 45.00 -28.47 -37.55
C ASP A 300 45.22 -27.21 -36.68
N ASN A 301 45.50 -27.35 -35.38
CA ASN A 301 45.72 -26.20 -34.47
C ASN A 301 44.56 -25.16 -34.52
N ILE A 302 43.33 -25.64 -34.73
CA ILE A 302 42.15 -24.78 -34.73
C ILE A 302 42.04 -24.10 -33.35
N PRO A 303 41.88 -22.76 -33.29
CA PRO A 303 41.74 -22.06 -32.02
C PRO A 303 40.54 -22.60 -31.23
N ILE A 304 40.73 -22.83 -29.92
CA ILE A 304 39.63 -23.14 -29.02
C ILE A 304 38.65 -21.96 -29.07
N PRO A 305 37.34 -22.17 -29.36
CA PRO A 305 36.33 -21.11 -29.40
C PRO A 305 35.97 -20.68 -27.98
N GLU A 306 36.97 -20.14 -27.28
CA GLU A 306 36.89 -19.72 -25.89
C GLU A 306 35.87 -18.60 -25.74
N PHE A 307 34.91 -18.84 -24.86
CA PHE A 307 33.95 -17.84 -24.45
C PHE A 307 34.42 -17.14 -23.18
N TYR A 308 34.81 -17.90 -22.15
CA TYR A 308 35.49 -17.37 -20.96
C TYR A 308 36.18 -18.46 -20.14
N ILE A 309 37.14 -18.06 -19.30
CA ILE A 309 37.78 -18.92 -18.30
C ILE A 309 36.88 -19.01 -17.06
N ALA A 310 36.34 -20.20 -16.76
CA ALA A 310 35.48 -20.44 -15.61
C ALA A 310 36.28 -20.53 -14.30
N ALA A 311 37.44 -21.19 -14.33
CA ALA A 311 38.36 -21.28 -13.20
C ALA A 311 39.80 -21.34 -13.73
N LYS A 312 40.70 -20.59 -13.09
CA LYS A 312 42.11 -20.44 -13.53
C LYS A 312 43.05 -21.10 -12.53
N ASN A 313 44.10 -21.75 -13.03
CA ASN A 313 45.20 -22.31 -12.26
C ASN A 313 44.72 -23.26 -11.13
N ILE A 314 43.74 -24.11 -11.43
CA ILE A 314 43.21 -25.12 -10.50
C ILE A 314 44.34 -26.10 -10.19
N GLN A 315 44.68 -26.25 -8.90
CA GLN A 315 45.79 -27.10 -8.47
C GLN A 315 45.35 -28.58 -8.37
N PRO A 316 46.29 -29.53 -8.51
CA PRO A 316 46.01 -30.94 -8.19
C PRO A 316 45.48 -31.11 -6.76
N TYR A 317 44.54 -32.04 -6.57
CA TYR A 317 43.90 -32.38 -5.28
C TYR A 317 43.16 -31.20 -4.61
N THR A 318 42.71 -30.22 -5.39
CA THR A 318 41.92 -29.10 -4.86
C THR A 318 40.49 -29.12 -5.38
N ASN A 319 39.56 -28.84 -4.47
CA ASN A 319 38.19 -28.53 -4.83
C ASN A 319 38.13 -27.11 -5.41
N PHE A 320 37.29 -26.91 -6.41
CA PHE A 320 37.01 -25.59 -6.94
C PHE A 320 35.50 -25.42 -7.17
N ASN A 321 35.05 -24.17 -7.12
CA ASN A 321 33.67 -23.77 -7.38
C ASN A 321 33.70 -22.46 -8.17
N THR A 322 32.85 -22.35 -9.19
CA THR A 322 32.67 -21.14 -9.98
C THR A 322 31.23 -21.05 -10.46
N SER A 323 30.69 -19.83 -10.52
CA SER A 323 29.38 -19.56 -11.10
C SER A 323 29.45 -18.28 -11.91
N LYS A 324 28.94 -18.30 -13.15
CA LYS A 324 28.92 -17.14 -14.03
C LYS A 324 27.63 -17.06 -14.82
N THR A 325 27.10 -15.84 -14.93
CA THR A 325 25.95 -15.50 -15.77
C THR A 325 26.39 -14.89 -17.10
N PHE A 326 25.73 -15.25 -18.20
CA PHE A 326 26.02 -14.77 -19.55
C PHE A 326 24.79 -14.89 -20.47
N ARG A 327 24.79 -14.20 -21.60
CA ARG A 327 23.72 -14.26 -22.61
C ARG A 327 24.02 -15.35 -23.65
N LEU A 328 22.99 -16.12 -24.01
CA LEU A 328 22.98 -16.99 -25.19
C LEU A 328 21.75 -16.68 -26.04
N GLU A 329 21.90 -16.74 -27.36
CA GLU A 329 20.80 -16.73 -28.32
C GLU A 329 20.23 -18.14 -28.52
N GLU A 330 18.99 -18.22 -29.03
CA GLU A 330 18.34 -19.49 -29.32
C GLU A 330 19.22 -20.39 -30.20
N GLY A 331 19.42 -21.63 -29.76
CA GLY A 331 20.24 -22.62 -30.47
C GLY A 331 21.74 -22.55 -30.20
N GLU A 332 22.25 -21.48 -29.57
CA GLU A 332 23.66 -21.41 -29.20
C GLU A 332 24.02 -22.46 -28.15
N THR A 333 25.25 -22.96 -28.23
CA THR A 333 25.74 -24.05 -27.41
C THR A 333 26.95 -23.66 -26.58
N ILE A 334 27.13 -24.29 -25.43
CA ILE A 334 28.37 -24.21 -24.66
C ILE A 334 28.88 -25.59 -24.27
N CYS A 335 30.21 -25.73 -24.14
CA CYS A 335 30.86 -26.92 -23.61
C CYS A 335 32.03 -26.55 -22.70
N LEU A 336 32.52 -27.52 -21.91
CA LEU A 336 33.57 -27.35 -20.93
C LEU A 336 34.88 -28.00 -21.40
N VAL A 337 35.98 -27.25 -21.34
CA VAL A 337 37.30 -27.71 -21.80
C VAL A 337 38.36 -27.40 -20.75
N PHE A 338 39.14 -28.41 -20.37
CA PHE A 338 40.35 -28.20 -19.60
C PHE A 338 41.53 -27.91 -20.52
N ARG A 339 42.36 -26.94 -20.14
CA ARG A 339 43.63 -26.66 -20.82
C ARG A 339 44.72 -26.26 -19.83
N ASN A 340 45.95 -26.24 -20.31
CA ASN A 340 47.10 -25.65 -19.62
C ASN A 340 47.88 -24.80 -20.63
N ALA A 341 48.52 -23.71 -20.19
CA ALA A 341 49.31 -22.81 -21.03
C ALA A 341 50.31 -23.52 -21.96
N ASN A 342 50.90 -24.62 -21.49
CA ASN A 342 51.88 -25.41 -22.25
C ASN A 342 51.24 -26.58 -23.03
N LYS A 343 49.93 -26.79 -22.92
CA LYS A 343 49.20 -27.96 -23.46
C LYS A 343 49.77 -29.32 -23.00
N LYS A 344 50.46 -29.35 -21.84
CA LYS A 344 51.12 -30.54 -21.26
C LYS A 344 50.51 -30.92 -19.91
N PHE A 345 49.35 -31.55 -19.91
CA PHE A 345 48.74 -32.06 -18.68
C PHE A 345 48.09 -33.43 -18.89
N ARG A 346 47.92 -34.20 -17.82
CA ARG A 346 47.28 -35.52 -17.85
C ARG A 346 46.45 -35.71 -16.59
N PHE A 347 45.20 -36.08 -16.79
CA PHE A 347 44.36 -36.70 -15.78
C PHE A 347 44.63 -38.20 -15.73
N TRP A 348 44.84 -38.74 -14.53
CA TRP A 348 44.97 -40.18 -14.28
C TRP A 348 43.63 -40.82 -13.92
N ASP A 349 42.75 -40.04 -13.28
CA ASP A 349 41.36 -40.37 -13.03
C ASP A 349 40.44 -39.35 -13.71
N THR A 350 39.21 -39.73 -14.00
CA THR A 350 38.18 -38.84 -14.55
C THR A 350 37.88 -37.71 -13.56
N PRO A 351 38.09 -36.43 -13.95
CA PRO A 351 37.60 -35.30 -13.14
C PRO A 351 36.10 -35.38 -12.91
N THR A 352 35.68 -35.17 -11.67
CA THR A 352 34.27 -35.08 -11.30
C THR A 352 33.84 -33.62 -11.28
N LEU A 353 32.76 -33.30 -11.99
CA LEU A 353 32.16 -31.97 -12.01
C LEU A 353 30.70 -32.05 -11.58
N ASP A 354 30.25 -31.11 -10.76
CA ASP A 354 28.85 -30.83 -10.53
C ASP A 354 28.51 -29.54 -11.30
N VAL A 355 27.84 -29.69 -12.43
CA VAL A 355 27.49 -28.61 -13.34
C VAL A 355 25.98 -28.40 -13.32
N THR A 356 25.57 -27.19 -13.00
CA THR A 356 24.18 -26.73 -13.12
C THR A 356 24.11 -25.62 -14.17
N PHE A 357 23.24 -25.79 -15.16
CA PHE A 357 22.94 -24.79 -16.18
C PHE A 357 21.50 -24.32 -16.03
N THR A 358 21.32 -23.04 -15.78
CA THR A 358 20.04 -22.45 -15.39
C THR A 358 19.68 -21.32 -16.32
N LYS A 359 18.49 -21.35 -16.93
CA LYS A 359 17.92 -20.21 -17.65
C LYS A 359 17.36 -19.23 -16.63
N LEU A 360 17.74 -17.97 -16.72
CA LEU A 360 17.32 -16.91 -15.81
C LEU A 360 16.15 -16.15 -16.43
N ASN A 361 15.04 -16.09 -15.72
CA ASN A 361 13.83 -15.42 -16.16
C ASN A 361 13.55 -14.20 -15.28
N ALA A 362 13.21 -13.08 -15.91
CA ALA A 362 12.72 -11.92 -15.18
C ALA A 362 11.37 -12.25 -14.54
N ALA A 363 11.18 -11.85 -13.28
CA ALA A 363 9.91 -11.98 -12.59
C ALA A 363 8.82 -11.23 -13.38
N GLN A 364 7.68 -11.88 -13.61
CA GLN A 364 6.51 -11.16 -14.12
C GLN A 364 5.73 -10.59 -12.94
N THR A 365 5.47 -9.29 -12.97
CA THR A 365 4.58 -8.60 -12.03
C THR A 365 3.21 -8.50 -12.67
N ASN A 366 2.18 -9.06 -12.03
CA ASN A 366 0.78 -8.91 -12.44
C ASN A 366 -0.08 -8.57 -11.22
N PHE A 367 -0.56 -7.32 -11.15
CA PHE A 367 -1.37 -6.86 -10.02
C PHE A 367 -2.79 -7.44 -10.01
N THR A 368 -3.34 -7.82 -11.17
CA THR A 368 -4.69 -8.41 -11.28
C THR A 368 -4.80 -9.62 -10.36
N ASP A 369 -3.96 -10.64 -10.55
CA ASP A 369 -4.02 -11.85 -9.73
C ASP A 369 -3.63 -11.58 -8.27
N ALA A 370 -2.61 -10.73 -8.06
CA ALA A 370 -2.05 -10.51 -6.74
C ALA A 370 -3.00 -9.77 -5.79
N LEU A 371 -3.87 -8.90 -6.31
CA LEU A 371 -4.80 -8.11 -5.52
C LEU A 371 -6.18 -8.77 -5.32
N SER A 372 -6.37 -10.01 -5.80
CA SER A 372 -7.60 -10.77 -5.63
C SER A 372 -8.01 -10.96 -4.16
N GLY A 373 -7.04 -10.98 -3.24
CA GLY A 373 -7.29 -11.07 -1.79
C GLY A 373 -7.79 -9.78 -1.12
N PHE A 374 -7.90 -8.67 -1.85
CA PHE A 374 -8.31 -7.37 -1.31
C PHE A 374 -9.62 -6.91 -1.95
N THR A 375 -10.72 -6.89 -1.16
CA THR A 375 -12.03 -6.49 -1.67
C THR A 375 -12.07 -4.98 -1.96
N LEU A 376 -12.85 -4.56 -2.97
CA LEU A 376 -13.05 -3.13 -3.26
C LEU A 376 -13.68 -2.40 -2.08
N LYS A 377 -14.60 -3.06 -1.36
CA LYS A 377 -15.25 -2.54 -0.16
C LYS A 377 -14.24 -2.23 0.94
N ASP A 378 -13.29 -3.12 1.18
CA ASP A 378 -12.23 -2.87 2.17
C ASP A 378 -11.31 -1.74 1.72
N PHE A 379 -10.94 -1.71 0.44
CA PHE A 379 -10.05 -0.67 -0.10
C PHE A 379 -10.70 0.71 0.04
N LEU A 380 -11.97 0.81 -0.33
CA LEU A 380 -12.75 2.03 -0.16
C LEU A 380 -12.79 2.47 1.31
N LYS A 381 -13.03 1.54 2.24
CA LYS A 381 -13.00 1.81 3.68
C LYS A 381 -11.63 2.31 4.16
N GLU A 382 -10.54 1.69 3.72
CA GLU A 382 -9.17 2.11 4.05
C GLU A 382 -8.94 3.58 3.77
N ILE A 383 -9.34 4.06 2.58
CA ILE A 383 -9.18 5.47 2.22
C ILE A 383 -10.12 6.35 3.05
N ILE A 384 -11.39 5.96 3.19
CA ILE A 384 -12.39 6.73 3.93
C ILE A 384 -11.92 7.04 5.34
N TYR A 385 -11.47 6.03 6.11
CA TYR A 385 -11.07 6.29 7.48
C TYR A 385 -9.66 6.90 7.58
N ARG A 386 -8.76 6.71 6.60
CA ARG A 386 -7.42 7.35 6.63
C ARG A 386 -7.50 8.86 6.47
N PHE A 387 -8.51 9.32 5.74
CA PHE A 387 -8.74 10.74 5.49
C PHE A 387 -9.95 11.30 6.27
N GLY A 388 -10.57 10.51 7.16
CA GLY A 388 -11.71 10.94 7.97
C GLY A 388 -12.91 11.42 7.14
N LEU A 389 -13.19 10.73 6.03
CA LEU A 389 -14.19 11.13 5.04
C LEU A 389 -15.61 10.69 5.42
N VAL A 390 -16.56 11.56 5.08
CA VAL A 390 -18.00 11.32 5.07
C VAL A 390 -18.47 11.44 3.62
N LEU A 391 -19.34 10.52 3.20
CA LEU A 391 -19.80 10.39 1.84
C LEU A 391 -21.22 10.93 1.72
N TYR A 392 -21.48 11.72 0.70
CA TYR A 392 -22.79 12.28 0.38
C TYR A 392 -23.11 11.93 -1.07
N LYS A 393 -24.19 11.17 -1.29
CA LYS A 393 -24.66 10.86 -2.65
C LYS A 393 -25.50 12.02 -3.15
N ASP A 394 -25.28 12.45 -4.40
CA ASP A 394 -26.17 13.37 -5.08
C ASP A 394 -27.55 12.71 -5.31
N LYS A 395 -28.63 13.49 -5.22
CA LYS A 395 -30.00 12.98 -5.34
C LYS A 395 -30.36 12.60 -6.79
N ASN A 396 -29.74 13.24 -7.76
CA ASN A 396 -30.12 13.15 -9.18
C ASN A 396 -29.02 12.52 -10.02
N GLU A 397 -27.76 12.67 -9.64
CA GLU A 397 -26.60 12.16 -10.37
C GLU A 397 -25.97 10.95 -9.67
N ASN A 398 -25.26 10.11 -10.42
CA ASN A 398 -24.41 9.04 -9.89
C ASN A 398 -23.10 9.60 -9.32
N LYS A 399 -23.19 10.64 -8.50
CA LYS A 399 -22.06 11.40 -7.98
C LYS A 399 -21.98 11.34 -6.47
N TYR A 400 -20.77 11.17 -5.95
CA TYR A 400 -20.48 11.14 -4.52
C TYR A 400 -19.54 12.29 -4.12
N GLU A 401 -19.98 13.12 -3.18
CA GLU A 401 -19.15 14.14 -2.55
C GLU A 401 -18.55 13.59 -1.25
N PHE A 402 -17.24 13.72 -1.08
CA PHE A 402 -16.49 13.30 0.10
C PHE A 402 -15.99 14.52 0.86
N LEU A 403 -16.40 14.64 2.12
CA LEU A 403 -16.00 15.74 3.00
C LEU A 403 -15.42 15.21 4.30
N THR A 404 -14.42 15.90 4.82
CA THR A 404 -13.97 15.70 6.20
C THR A 404 -14.91 16.42 7.17
N LEU A 405 -15.00 15.94 8.42
CA LEU A 405 -15.74 16.65 9.47
C LEU A 405 -15.19 18.07 9.71
N THR A 406 -13.88 18.27 9.55
CA THR A 406 -13.28 19.60 9.64
C THR A 406 -13.89 20.55 8.63
N GLN A 407 -14.00 20.13 7.36
CA GLN A 407 -14.62 20.96 6.31
C GLN A 407 -16.08 21.25 6.61
N GLN A 408 -16.81 20.23 7.05
CA GLN A 408 -18.21 20.36 7.41
C GLN A 408 -18.44 21.37 8.55
N LEU A 409 -17.49 21.51 9.48
CA LEU A 409 -17.66 22.33 10.68
C LEU A 409 -16.96 23.70 10.63
N THR A 410 -16.02 23.92 9.71
CA THR A 410 -15.22 25.17 9.66
C THR A 410 -15.94 26.33 8.97
N SER A 411 -16.71 26.07 7.90
CA SER A 411 -17.54 27.08 7.24
C SER A 411 -18.86 26.47 6.79
N PRO A 412 -19.67 25.98 7.75
CA PRO A 412 -20.92 25.33 7.43
C PRO A 412 -21.89 26.34 6.83
N GLU A 413 -22.52 25.96 5.73
CA GLU A 413 -23.86 26.47 5.47
C GLU A 413 -24.75 26.07 6.65
N ASN A 414 -25.52 27.02 7.16
CA ASN A 414 -26.44 26.78 8.25
C ASN A 414 -27.84 27.22 7.89
N ASN A 415 -28.81 26.52 8.47
CA ASN A 415 -30.23 26.85 8.38
C ASN A 415 -30.78 27.06 9.78
N ASP A 416 -31.67 28.04 9.92
CA ASP A 416 -32.43 28.22 11.14
C ASP A 416 -33.66 27.30 11.11
N TRP A 417 -33.75 26.39 12.07
CA TRP A 417 -34.87 25.46 12.27
C TRP A 417 -35.63 25.77 13.57
N SER A 418 -35.48 26.97 14.12
CA SER A 418 -36.14 27.39 15.35
C SER A 418 -37.67 27.38 15.23
N ASP A 419 -38.22 27.79 14.08
CA ASP A 419 -39.66 27.75 13.80
C ASP A 419 -40.20 26.33 13.61
N LYS A 420 -39.32 25.38 13.24
CA LYS A 420 -39.63 23.96 13.09
C LYS A 420 -39.60 23.21 14.41
N PHE A 421 -38.98 23.75 15.45
CA PHE A 421 -38.84 23.05 16.72
C PHE A 421 -40.17 22.98 17.48
N ALA A 422 -40.66 21.78 17.77
CA ALA A 422 -41.86 21.59 18.57
C ALA A 422 -41.53 21.41 20.06
N ARG A 423 -40.71 20.40 20.38
CA ARG A 423 -40.28 20.12 21.76
C ARG A 423 -39.09 19.17 21.82
N LYS A 424 -38.32 19.28 22.90
CA LYS A 424 -37.31 18.28 23.29
C LYS A 424 -38.02 17.06 23.89
N ILE A 425 -37.72 15.86 23.39
CA ILE A 425 -38.21 14.59 23.95
C ILE A 425 -37.30 14.15 25.09
N ASN A 426 -36.00 14.01 24.79
CA ASN A 426 -34.96 13.64 25.75
C ASN A 426 -33.59 14.08 25.22
N GLU A 427 -32.56 13.90 26.05
CA GLU A 427 -31.18 14.05 25.64
C GLU A 427 -30.30 12.92 26.18
N SER A 428 -29.20 12.65 25.48
CA SER A 428 -28.14 11.72 25.88
C SER A 428 -26.80 12.44 25.91
N TYR A 429 -25.96 12.05 26.87
CA TYR A 429 -24.58 12.53 27.03
C TYR A 429 -23.54 11.47 26.71
N ILE A 430 -24.01 10.29 26.30
CA ILE A 430 -23.20 9.25 25.67
C ILE A 430 -23.61 9.22 24.21
N TYR A 431 -22.62 9.32 23.32
CA TYR A 431 -22.86 9.16 21.90
C TYR A 431 -22.49 7.76 21.43
N GLY A 432 -23.41 7.11 20.73
CA GLY A 432 -23.15 5.84 20.08
C GLY A 432 -22.54 4.75 20.96
N SER A 433 -21.66 3.97 20.35
CA SER A 433 -20.97 2.84 20.99
C SER A 433 -19.50 3.13 21.29
N TYR A 434 -19.15 4.42 21.46
CA TYR A 434 -17.79 4.83 21.77
C TYR A 434 -17.40 4.46 23.21
N ALA A 435 -16.11 4.23 23.41
CA ALA A 435 -15.45 3.94 24.67
C ALA A 435 -14.60 5.13 25.14
N LYS A 436 -13.97 5.05 26.32
CA LYS A 436 -12.94 6.01 26.74
C LYS A 436 -11.75 5.98 25.77
N GLN A 437 -11.38 4.79 25.27
CA GLN A 437 -10.36 4.61 24.24
C GLN A 437 -10.92 3.92 22.99
N ASN A 438 -10.99 4.64 21.88
CA ASN A 438 -11.50 4.15 20.60
C ASN A 438 -10.35 3.89 19.62
N TRP A 439 -9.91 2.64 19.54
CA TRP A 439 -8.67 2.22 18.89
C TRP A 439 -8.76 2.11 17.38
N PHE A 440 -7.71 2.58 16.71
CA PHE A 440 -7.41 2.36 15.31
C PHE A 440 -6.16 1.48 15.26
N ARG A 441 -6.29 0.31 14.63
CA ARG A 441 -5.28 -0.75 14.69
C ARG A 441 -4.78 -1.18 13.33
N TYR A 442 -3.47 -1.29 13.18
CA TYR A 442 -2.81 -1.88 12.02
C TYR A 442 -2.74 -3.41 12.12
N LYS A 443 -2.44 -4.07 11.01
CA LYS A 443 -1.84 -5.41 11.06
C LYS A 443 -0.34 -5.31 11.30
N TYR A 444 0.21 -6.34 11.94
CA TYR A 444 1.64 -6.43 12.25
C TYR A 444 2.19 -7.81 11.92
N ASN A 445 3.48 -7.88 11.61
CA ASN A 445 4.17 -9.16 11.43
C ASN A 445 4.49 -9.84 12.77
N GLY A 446 4.83 -9.04 13.78
CA GLY A 446 5.09 -9.51 15.14
C GLY A 446 3.80 -9.58 15.97
N GLU A 447 3.65 -10.67 16.72
CA GLU A 447 2.55 -10.82 17.68
C GLU A 447 2.62 -9.73 18.77
N GLY A 448 1.46 -9.17 19.15
CA GLY A 448 1.35 -8.15 20.20
C GLY A 448 1.89 -6.75 19.85
N SER A 449 2.33 -6.51 18.61
CA SER A 449 2.81 -5.19 18.19
C SER A 449 1.68 -4.16 18.05
N ALA A 450 1.97 -2.89 18.37
CA ALA A 450 1.00 -1.79 18.34
C ALA A 450 1.65 -0.40 18.14
N HIS A 451 2.89 -0.32 17.64
CA HIS A 451 3.70 0.91 17.66
C HIS A 451 3.21 2.04 16.75
N ASN A 452 2.33 1.74 15.78
CA ASN A 452 1.67 2.74 14.94
C ASN A 452 0.14 2.79 15.16
N ASP A 453 -0.35 2.07 16.16
CA ASP A 453 -1.75 2.15 16.61
C ASP A 453 -1.95 3.44 17.41
N HIS A 454 -3.17 3.96 17.36
CA HIS A 454 -3.56 5.06 18.22
C HIS A 454 -5.07 5.06 18.44
N TYR A 455 -5.56 5.90 19.35
CA TYR A 455 -6.98 5.94 19.69
C TYR A 455 -7.50 7.35 19.82
N ILE A 456 -8.82 7.50 19.61
CA ILE A 456 -9.55 8.71 20.01
C ILE A 456 -9.94 8.55 21.48
N GLY A 457 -9.32 9.36 22.33
CA GLY A 457 -9.63 9.44 23.76
C GLY A 457 -10.87 10.29 24.02
N VAL A 458 -11.76 9.82 24.89
CA VAL A 458 -12.97 10.53 25.33
C VAL A 458 -13.00 10.59 26.86
N ASP A 459 -12.95 11.80 27.40
CA ASP A 459 -12.94 12.06 28.84
C ASP A 459 -14.36 11.95 29.43
N ASN A 460 -14.90 10.73 29.42
CA ASN A 460 -16.23 10.42 29.93
C ASN A 460 -16.23 9.11 30.73
N GLU A 461 -16.28 9.24 32.07
CA GLU A 461 -16.10 8.12 33.00
C GLU A 461 -17.18 7.03 32.93
N ILE A 462 -18.35 7.34 32.37
CA ILE A 462 -19.46 6.38 32.23
C ILE A 462 -19.36 5.51 30.96
N LEU A 463 -18.39 5.77 30.07
CA LEU A 463 -18.15 4.94 28.89
C LEU A 463 -17.41 3.65 29.27
N ASN A 464 -17.57 2.61 28.44
CA ASN A 464 -16.72 1.42 28.51
C ASN A 464 -15.24 1.80 28.34
N GLU A 465 -14.32 1.03 28.93
CA GLU A 465 -12.89 1.37 28.93
C GLU A 465 -12.29 1.46 27.52
N THR A 466 -12.46 0.42 26.70
CA THR A 466 -11.84 0.36 25.37
C THR A 466 -12.77 -0.27 24.33
N LYS A 467 -12.60 0.15 23.08
CA LYS A 467 -13.23 -0.45 21.90
C LYS A 467 -12.28 -0.34 20.70
N ASP A 468 -12.20 -1.39 19.90
CA ASP A 468 -11.61 -1.30 18.57
C ASP A 468 -12.63 -0.66 17.62
N SER A 469 -12.34 0.54 17.13
CA SER A 469 -13.22 1.28 16.22
C SER A 469 -12.82 1.11 14.76
N ILE A 470 -11.53 0.88 14.48
CA ILE A 470 -11.03 0.59 13.14
C ILE A 470 -9.96 -0.50 13.23
N LYS A 471 -10.09 -1.54 12.39
CA LYS A 471 -9.08 -2.58 12.19
C LYS A 471 -8.66 -2.57 10.73
N SER A 472 -7.49 -2.01 10.46
CA SER A 472 -6.94 -1.92 9.12
C SER A 472 -6.55 -3.28 8.57
N LYS A 473 -6.72 -3.47 7.26
CA LYS A 473 -6.17 -4.62 6.53
C LYS A 473 -4.73 -4.40 6.09
N ILE A 474 -4.22 -3.18 6.23
CA ILE A 474 -2.86 -2.78 5.89
C ILE A 474 -1.93 -3.13 7.04
N TYR A 475 -0.73 -3.58 6.69
CA TYR A 475 0.36 -3.80 7.63
C TYR A 475 1.07 -2.48 7.95
N SER A 476 1.43 -2.32 9.22
CA SER A 476 2.39 -1.31 9.64
C SER A 476 3.81 -1.77 9.31
N PRO A 477 4.74 -0.86 8.92
CA PRO A 477 6.17 -1.18 8.89
C PRO A 477 6.65 -1.63 10.28
N GLU A 478 7.81 -2.28 10.33
CA GLU A 478 8.46 -2.70 11.59
C GLU A 478 8.79 -1.48 12.48
N PRO A 479 8.88 -1.65 13.81
CA PRO A 479 9.10 -0.54 14.74
C PRO A 479 10.51 0.06 14.67
N TYR A 480 11.45 -0.63 14.05
CA TYR A 480 12.83 -0.19 13.86
C TYR A 480 13.09 0.17 12.39
N GLN A 481 14.01 1.10 12.19
CA GLN A 481 14.40 1.59 10.88
C GLN A 481 15.77 1.03 10.47
N SER A 482 15.97 0.90 9.16
CA SER A 482 17.19 0.39 8.54
C SER A 482 17.99 1.54 7.90
N PRO A 483 19.34 1.52 7.93
CA PRO A 483 20.18 2.56 7.35
C PRO A 483 20.44 2.34 5.85
N ILE A 484 19.47 2.65 4.98
CA ILE A 484 19.57 2.54 3.52
C ILE A 484 19.58 3.94 2.89
N GLY A 485 20.76 4.57 2.80
CA GLY A 485 20.89 5.93 2.24
C GLY A 485 20.19 7.00 3.09
N GLY A 486 19.98 6.69 4.37
CA GLY A 486 19.11 7.38 5.32
C GLY A 486 18.41 6.35 6.21
N LEU A 487 17.69 6.80 7.25
CA LEU A 487 16.80 5.89 7.99
C LEU A 487 15.56 5.63 7.14
N THR A 488 15.30 4.36 6.83
CA THR A 488 14.10 3.88 6.12
C THR A 488 13.32 2.94 7.01
N ASN A 489 12.00 2.97 6.89
CA ASN A 489 11.11 1.98 7.47
C ASN A 489 11.31 0.61 6.78
N ILE A 490 11.02 -0.46 7.51
CA ILE A 490 11.15 -1.83 7.04
C ILE A 490 9.75 -2.40 6.78
N TYR A 491 9.51 -2.83 5.53
CA TYR A 491 8.25 -3.39 5.05
C TYR A 491 8.47 -4.88 4.76
N LYS A 492 8.17 -5.76 5.73
CA LYS A 492 8.60 -7.16 5.68
C LYS A 492 7.87 -7.98 4.60
N PHE A 493 8.55 -8.27 3.49
CA PHE A 493 8.12 -9.22 2.45
C PHE A 493 8.96 -10.49 2.39
N TRP A 494 10.09 -10.50 3.09
CA TRP A 494 11.03 -11.62 3.11
C TRP A 494 11.29 -12.06 4.55
N GLU A 495 11.32 -13.36 4.79
CA GLU A 495 11.88 -13.95 6.00
C GLU A 495 13.34 -14.36 5.73
N LYS A 496 14.25 -14.00 6.63
CA LYS A 496 15.68 -14.32 6.50
C LYS A 496 15.96 -15.63 7.22
N GLU A 497 16.48 -16.62 6.51
CA GLU A 497 16.85 -17.92 7.07
C GLU A 497 18.37 -18.10 6.95
N ALA A 498 19.06 -18.25 8.10
CA ALA A 498 20.48 -18.53 8.11
C ALA A 498 20.73 -19.97 7.66
N VAL A 499 21.67 -20.16 6.75
CA VAL A 499 22.05 -21.51 6.30
C VAL A 499 22.99 -22.12 7.33
N GLU A 500 22.63 -23.29 7.88
CA GLU A 500 23.50 -24.03 8.79
C GLU A 500 24.65 -24.69 8.00
N ASN A 501 25.90 -24.37 8.36
CA ASN A 501 27.12 -24.89 7.73
C ASN A 501 27.19 -24.68 6.20
N PRO A 502 27.17 -23.42 5.71
CA PRO A 502 27.22 -23.15 4.27
C PRO A 502 28.55 -23.64 3.66
N GLU A 503 28.47 -24.34 2.53
CA GLU A 503 29.68 -24.74 1.80
C GLU A 503 30.40 -23.50 1.22
N PRO A 504 31.72 -23.59 0.93
CA PRO A 504 32.45 -22.52 0.23
C PRO A 504 31.78 -22.11 -1.09
N GLY A 505 31.18 -20.92 -1.10
CA GLY A 505 30.48 -20.34 -2.26
C GLY A 505 28.95 -20.41 -2.20
N GLU A 506 28.36 -20.96 -1.15
CA GLU A 506 26.91 -20.90 -0.90
C GLU A 506 26.53 -19.63 -0.11
N PRO A 507 25.33 -19.06 -0.36
CA PRO A 507 24.87 -17.91 0.39
C PRO A 507 24.67 -18.29 1.86
N THR A 508 25.13 -17.43 2.78
CA THR A 508 25.00 -17.66 4.22
C THR A 508 23.59 -17.34 4.75
N VAL A 509 22.76 -16.67 3.93
CA VAL A 509 21.38 -16.29 4.22
C VAL A 509 20.53 -16.58 2.99
N THR A 510 19.39 -17.21 3.20
CA THR A 510 18.34 -17.38 2.19
C THR A 510 17.12 -16.53 2.56
N TYR A 511 16.28 -16.24 1.57
CA TYR A 511 15.13 -15.35 1.72
C TYR A 511 13.88 -16.08 1.26
N LYS A 512 12.85 -16.11 2.11
CA LYS A 512 11.56 -16.72 1.79
C LYS A 512 10.48 -15.66 1.64
N SER A 513 9.78 -15.65 0.52
CA SER A 513 8.68 -14.71 0.26
C SER A 513 7.56 -14.88 1.28
N LEU A 514 7.02 -13.75 1.74
CA LEU A 514 5.79 -13.64 2.52
C LEU A 514 4.69 -13.06 1.62
N ASP A 515 3.54 -13.73 1.62
CA ASP A 515 2.40 -13.36 0.79
C ASP A 515 1.30 -12.65 1.59
N ASN A 516 0.36 -12.00 0.88
CA ASN A 516 -0.79 -11.28 1.43
C ASN A 516 -0.41 -10.13 2.38
N ARG A 517 0.71 -9.45 2.12
CA ARG A 517 1.20 -8.29 2.90
C ARG A 517 0.95 -6.99 2.15
N PHE A 518 -0.10 -6.26 2.52
CA PHE A 518 -0.41 -4.97 1.93
C PHE A 518 0.12 -3.85 2.82
N TYR A 519 0.99 -3.00 2.29
CA TYR A 519 1.49 -1.80 2.96
C TYR A 519 1.08 -0.55 2.20
N LEU A 520 0.88 0.54 2.93
CA LEU A 520 0.76 1.87 2.36
C LEU A 520 2.00 2.68 2.68
N MET A 521 2.51 3.40 1.69
CA MET A 521 3.64 4.30 1.83
C MET A 521 3.46 5.50 0.92
N ARG A 522 4.20 6.57 1.21
CA ARG A 522 4.44 7.67 0.28
C ARG A 522 5.83 7.52 -0.33
N CYS A 523 6.15 8.35 -1.31
CA CYS A 523 7.49 8.37 -1.86
C CYS A 523 8.03 9.78 -2.09
N GLU A 524 9.36 9.91 -2.04
CA GLU A 524 10.08 11.16 -2.29
C GLU A 524 11.10 10.96 -3.40
N PRO A 525 11.20 11.88 -4.38
CA PRO A 525 12.22 11.79 -5.41
C PRO A 525 13.59 12.15 -4.85
N VAL A 526 14.60 11.41 -5.27
CA VAL A 526 16.01 11.67 -5.03
C VAL A 526 16.71 11.87 -6.37
N ASN A 527 17.12 13.10 -6.66
CA ASN A 527 17.79 13.47 -7.91
C ASN A 527 19.28 13.16 -7.82
N MET A 528 19.65 11.92 -8.09
CA MET A 528 21.03 11.45 -8.10
C MET A 528 21.20 10.36 -9.16
N THR A 529 22.27 10.46 -9.95
CA THR A 529 22.59 9.41 -10.93
C THR A 529 22.95 8.12 -10.21
N THR A 530 22.19 7.07 -10.48
CA THR A 530 22.35 5.75 -9.86
C THR A 530 22.44 4.67 -10.93
N LEU A 531 23.21 3.63 -10.64
CA LEU A 531 23.27 2.41 -11.42
C LEU A 531 22.28 1.41 -10.85
N VAL A 532 21.24 1.12 -11.62
CA VAL A 532 20.19 0.15 -11.30
C VAL A 532 20.66 -1.22 -11.76
N ILE A 533 20.69 -2.21 -10.88
CA ILE A 533 21.34 -3.51 -11.12
C ILE A 533 20.39 -4.65 -10.74
N SER A 534 20.35 -5.69 -11.55
CA SER A 534 19.89 -7.02 -11.13
C SER A 534 21.08 -7.96 -11.16
N SER A 535 21.46 -8.47 -9.98
CA SER A 535 22.52 -9.47 -9.84
C SER A 535 22.06 -10.80 -10.43
N VAL A 536 20.77 -11.11 -10.31
CA VAL A 536 20.19 -12.34 -10.86
C VAL A 536 20.25 -12.34 -12.39
N LEU A 537 19.79 -11.26 -13.03
CA LEU A 537 19.74 -11.15 -14.50
C LEU A 537 21.08 -10.71 -15.12
N ALA A 538 22.06 -10.31 -14.30
CA ALA A 538 23.32 -9.70 -14.73
C ALA A 538 23.10 -8.52 -15.71
N GLN A 539 22.11 -7.69 -15.41
CA GLN A 539 21.74 -6.50 -16.17
C GLN A 539 21.94 -5.24 -15.34
N SER A 540 22.20 -4.12 -16.01
CA SER A 540 22.20 -2.81 -15.36
C SER A 540 21.80 -1.69 -16.31
N THR A 541 21.26 -0.61 -15.75
CA THR A 541 20.96 0.63 -16.47
C THR A 541 21.24 1.83 -15.56
N GLN A 542 21.38 3.03 -16.14
CA GLN A 542 21.50 4.26 -15.36
C GLN A 542 20.15 4.96 -15.23
N SER A 543 19.90 5.59 -14.08
CA SER A 543 18.77 6.49 -13.89
C SER A 543 19.25 7.79 -13.23
N PRO A 544 18.78 8.97 -13.68
CA PRO A 544 19.16 10.26 -13.09
C PRO A 544 18.50 10.54 -11.73
N LYS A 545 17.47 9.76 -11.39
CA LYS A 545 16.74 9.86 -10.13
C LYS A 545 16.14 8.51 -9.73
N PHE A 546 15.79 8.37 -8.46
CA PHE A 546 15.02 7.26 -7.92
C PHE A 546 14.03 7.80 -6.89
N TYR A 547 13.12 6.95 -6.42
CA TYR A 547 12.19 7.31 -5.35
C TYR A 547 12.47 6.47 -4.11
N ARG A 548 12.45 7.09 -2.94
CA ARG A 548 12.56 6.40 -1.65
C ARG A 548 11.24 6.47 -0.88
N GLU A 549 11.03 5.51 0.01
CA GLU A 549 9.83 5.45 0.85
C GLU A 549 9.73 6.64 1.80
N ASN A 550 8.50 6.97 2.18
CA ASN A 550 8.19 7.89 3.26
C ASN A 550 6.90 7.44 3.98
N PHE A 551 6.98 7.14 5.27
CA PHE A 551 5.83 6.76 6.11
C PHE A 551 5.21 7.94 6.91
N SER A 552 5.65 9.16 6.67
CA SER A 552 5.16 10.36 7.37
C SER A 552 3.66 10.52 7.18
N LYS A 553 2.95 10.91 8.25
CA LYS A 553 1.48 11.09 8.27
C LYS A 553 0.69 9.81 7.91
N LEU A 554 1.24 8.63 8.15
CA LEU A 554 0.54 7.36 8.00
C LEU A 554 0.37 6.62 9.33
N SER A 555 1.03 7.03 10.42
CA SER A 555 0.70 6.50 11.75
C SER A 555 -0.75 6.84 12.12
N PHE A 556 -1.42 6.00 12.91
CA PHE A 556 -2.78 6.36 13.37
C PHE A 556 -2.77 7.56 14.30
N PHE A 557 -1.65 7.85 14.97
CA PHE A 557 -1.45 9.09 15.71
C PHE A 557 -1.61 10.32 14.79
N ASP A 558 -0.88 10.36 13.67
CA ASP A 558 -0.93 11.47 12.72
C ASP A 558 -2.31 11.59 12.06
N ILE A 559 -2.89 10.46 11.64
CA ILE A 559 -4.21 10.40 11.01
C ILE A 559 -5.29 10.95 11.95
N ILE A 560 -5.31 10.49 13.20
CA ILE A 560 -6.30 10.92 14.20
C ILE A 560 -6.17 12.42 14.47
N ASN A 561 -4.95 12.91 14.72
CA ASN A 561 -4.72 14.33 15.01
C ASN A 561 -5.06 15.23 13.82
N THR A 562 -4.87 14.73 12.59
CA THR A 562 -5.16 15.49 11.37
C THR A 562 -6.65 15.54 11.05
N TYR A 563 -7.35 14.39 11.06
CA TYR A 563 -8.70 14.28 10.50
C TYR A 563 -9.81 14.10 11.55
N TYR A 564 -9.50 13.62 12.75
CA TYR A 564 -10.50 13.20 13.74
C TYR A 564 -10.64 14.15 14.94
N THR A 565 -9.85 15.22 15.00
CA THR A 565 -9.95 16.24 16.04
C THR A 565 -11.38 16.79 16.23
N PRO A 566 -12.15 17.13 15.17
CA PRO A 566 -13.52 17.58 15.35
C PRO A 566 -14.45 16.52 15.95
N LEU A 567 -14.28 15.25 15.57
CA LEU A 567 -15.03 14.14 16.17
C LEU A 567 -14.70 14.03 17.66
N LYS A 568 -13.42 14.11 18.02
CA LYS A 568 -12.99 14.12 19.43
C LYS A 568 -13.70 15.22 20.22
N SER A 569 -13.75 16.44 19.70
CA SER A 569 -14.44 17.56 20.34
C SER A 569 -15.96 17.35 20.50
N ILE A 570 -16.61 16.67 19.54
CA ILE A 570 -18.02 16.28 19.66
C ILE A 570 -18.20 15.26 20.78
N LEU A 571 -17.32 14.26 20.87
CA LEU A 571 -17.41 13.17 21.85
C LEU A 571 -17.11 13.64 23.28
N GLU A 572 -16.16 14.55 23.48
CA GLU A 572 -15.77 15.10 24.80
C GLU A 572 -16.95 15.77 25.53
N LYS A 573 -17.84 16.43 24.79
CA LYS A 573 -19.04 17.10 25.35
C LYS A 573 -20.29 16.70 24.58
N ALA A 574 -20.41 15.39 24.33
CA ALA A 574 -21.52 14.80 23.60
C ALA A 574 -22.85 15.29 24.18
N LEU A 575 -23.69 15.86 23.32
CA LEU A 575 -25.07 16.16 23.62
C LEU A 575 -25.90 15.79 22.40
N ILE A 576 -26.72 14.76 22.57
CA ILE A 576 -27.63 14.26 21.56
C ILE A 576 -29.02 14.59 22.02
N VAL A 577 -29.73 15.40 21.24
CA VAL A 577 -31.09 15.80 21.54
C VAL A 577 -32.02 15.04 20.60
N ASN A 578 -32.92 14.25 21.17
CA ASN A 578 -34.06 13.78 20.41
C ASN A 578 -35.16 14.83 20.53
N ALA A 579 -35.54 15.43 19.41
CA ALA A 579 -36.58 16.46 19.35
C ALA A 579 -37.70 16.07 18.39
N GLU A 580 -38.91 16.55 18.68
CA GLU A 580 -40.00 16.56 17.70
C GLU A 580 -39.96 17.88 16.92
N MET A 581 -40.02 17.78 15.61
CA MET A 581 -39.94 18.88 14.66
C MET A 581 -41.18 18.90 13.76
N TYR A 582 -41.69 20.08 13.44
CA TYR A 582 -42.71 20.34 12.42
C TYR A 582 -42.07 20.44 11.04
N LEU A 583 -41.68 19.30 10.47
CA LEU A 583 -41.12 19.23 9.12
C LEU A 583 -42.23 19.13 8.07
N ASN A 584 -42.09 19.83 6.95
CA ASN A 584 -42.93 19.66 5.77
C ASN A 584 -42.21 18.81 4.68
N ASP A 585 -42.93 18.51 3.60
CA ASP A 585 -42.42 17.66 2.53
C ASP A 585 -41.15 18.24 1.91
N THR A 586 -41.15 19.55 1.64
CA THR A 586 -40.02 20.29 1.09
C THR A 586 -38.79 20.25 2.01
N ASP A 587 -38.98 20.39 3.33
CA ASP A 587 -37.91 20.34 4.34
C ASP A 587 -37.19 18.99 4.30
N VAL A 588 -37.94 17.90 4.11
CA VAL A 588 -37.43 16.52 4.07
C VAL A 588 -36.86 16.17 2.69
N ALA A 589 -37.55 16.55 1.61
CA ALA A 589 -37.15 16.27 0.24
C ALA A 589 -35.84 16.98 -0.15
N ASN A 590 -35.58 18.17 0.41
CA ASN A 590 -34.39 18.98 0.18
C ASN A 590 -33.44 19.01 1.39
N PHE A 591 -33.63 18.10 2.34
CA PHE A 591 -32.78 18.00 3.51
C PHE A 591 -31.32 17.73 3.14
N ASP A 592 -30.38 18.45 3.76
CA ASP A 592 -28.95 18.33 3.48
C ASP A 592 -28.17 18.00 4.76
N PHE A 593 -27.65 16.76 4.84
CA PHE A 593 -26.82 16.29 5.94
C PHE A 593 -25.51 17.04 6.11
N LYS A 594 -25.09 17.84 5.11
CA LYS A 594 -23.86 18.63 5.16
C LYS A 594 -24.00 19.88 6.03
N LYS A 595 -25.22 20.40 6.22
CA LYS A 595 -25.47 21.69 6.88
C LYS A 595 -25.57 21.58 8.39
N LEU A 596 -25.33 22.70 9.06
CA LEU A 596 -25.67 22.87 10.48
C LEU A 596 -27.07 23.46 10.63
N TYR A 597 -27.78 23.04 11.67
CA TYR A 597 -29.13 23.49 11.95
C TYR A 597 -29.17 24.19 13.31
N TYR A 598 -29.49 25.48 13.30
CA TYR A 598 -29.64 26.28 14.51
C TYR A 598 -31.04 26.10 15.09
N ILE A 599 -31.12 25.99 16.41
CA ILE A 599 -32.39 25.91 17.13
C ILE A 599 -32.29 26.82 18.37
N ASP A 600 -32.99 27.95 18.34
CA ASP A 600 -32.98 28.99 19.38
C ASP A 600 -33.42 28.46 20.75
N ALA A 601 -34.49 27.66 20.78
CA ALA A 601 -35.01 27.02 21.99
C ALA A 601 -34.01 26.08 22.67
N LEU A 602 -33.00 25.60 21.93
CA LEU A 602 -31.89 24.79 22.45
C LEU A 602 -30.57 25.57 22.52
N SER A 603 -30.58 26.82 22.05
CA SER A 603 -29.45 27.76 22.00
C SER A 603 -28.17 27.16 21.42
N GLY A 604 -28.29 26.44 20.30
CA GLY A 604 -27.16 25.71 19.75
C GLY A 604 -27.31 25.31 18.28
N TYR A 605 -26.18 24.90 17.70
CA TYR A 605 -26.08 24.34 16.36
C TYR A 605 -25.97 22.82 16.44
N PHE A 606 -26.64 22.15 15.51
CA PHE A 606 -26.74 20.71 15.47
C PHE A 606 -26.42 20.16 14.08
N LEU A 607 -25.72 19.03 14.06
CA LEU A 607 -25.78 18.09 12.95
C LEU A 607 -27.02 17.22 13.14
N VAL A 608 -27.89 17.15 12.14
CA VAL A 608 -29.03 16.21 12.18
C VAL A 608 -28.49 14.86 11.74
N ASN A 609 -28.32 13.94 12.69
CA ASN A 609 -27.82 12.59 12.39
C ASN A 609 -28.93 11.75 11.73
N LYS A 610 -30.19 11.95 12.15
CA LYS A 610 -31.32 11.14 11.67
C LYS A 610 -32.63 11.93 11.70
N ILE A 611 -33.40 11.82 10.62
CA ILE A 611 -34.84 12.14 10.58
C ILE A 611 -35.58 10.81 10.60
N ASN A 612 -36.36 10.57 11.65
CA ASN A 612 -36.92 9.26 11.94
C ASN A 612 -38.41 9.21 11.62
N ASN A 613 -38.80 8.30 10.72
CA ASN A 613 -40.21 8.01 10.40
C ASN A 613 -41.05 9.25 10.07
N TYR A 614 -40.53 10.12 9.19
CA TYR A 614 -41.26 11.27 8.68
C TYR A 614 -42.59 10.84 8.07
N ILE A 615 -43.66 11.50 8.50
CA ILE A 615 -45.02 11.36 7.96
C ILE A 615 -45.56 12.78 7.73
N PRO A 616 -46.04 13.11 6.51
CA PRO A 616 -46.60 14.42 6.22
C PRO A 616 -47.67 14.86 7.23
N GLY A 617 -47.58 16.11 7.68
CA GLY A 617 -48.52 16.71 8.64
C GLY A 617 -48.39 16.22 10.10
N LYS A 618 -47.45 15.32 10.41
CA LYS A 618 -47.19 14.86 11.79
C LYS A 618 -45.86 15.38 12.32
N LEU A 619 -45.79 15.52 13.64
CA LEU A 619 -44.54 15.76 14.35
C LEU A 619 -43.54 14.63 14.06
N THR A 620 -42.34 15.01 13.65
CA THR A 620 -41.30 14.08 13.22
C THR A 620 -40.16 14.11 14.22
N LYS A 621 -39.71 12.91 14.62
CA LYS A 621 -38.59 12.77 15.56
C LYS A 621 -37.28 12.94 14.81
N CYS A 622 -36.43 13.85 15.27
CA CYS A 622 -35.07 14.04 14.77
C CYS A 622 -34.05 13.75 15.87
N GLU A 623 -32.94 13.12 15.51
CA GLU A 623 -31.76 12.95 16.35
C GLU A 623 -30.73 14.02 15.98
N LEU A 624 -30.44 14.90 16.93
CA LEU A 624 -29.64 16.10 16.75
C LEU A 624 -28.35 15.97 17.57
N VAL A 625 -27.19 16.05 16.93
CA VAL A 625 -25.88 16.02 17.58
C VAL A 625 -25.38 17.44 17.71
N ARG A 626 -25.25 17.94 18.94
CA ARG A 626 -24.75 19.29 19.17
C ARG A 626 -23.29 19.38 18.73
N VAL A 627 -22.97 20.44 18.01
CA VAL A 627 -21.59 20.79 17.67
C VAL A 627 -21.18 22.08 18.38
N ASN A 628 -19.89 22.17 18.72
CA ASN A 628 -19.34 23.39 19.29
C ASN A 628 -18.98 24.37 18.17
N TYR A 629 -20.00 25.01 17.60
CA TYR A 629 -19.87 25.98 16.53
C TYR A 629 -20.33 27.36 17.02
N SER A 630 -19.44 28.35 16.84
CA SER A 630 -19.76 29.77 17.05
C SER A 630 -19.67 30.46 15.70
N PRO A 631 -20.79 30.95 15.13
CA PRO A 631 -20.74 31.65 13.86
C PRO A 631 -19.83 32.88 13.97
N PRO A 632 -19.09 33.23 12.91
CA PRO A 632 -18.34 34.48 12.89
C PRO A 632 -19.31 35.64 13.14
N GLN A 633 -19.05 36.42 14.18
CA GLN A 633 -19.86 37.58 14.56
C GLN A 633 -19.86 38.59 13.41
N THR A 634 -20.92 38.61 12.60
CA THR A 634 -21.13 39.62 11.55
C THR A 634 -21.42 40.96 12.23
N GLY A 635 -20.40 41.79 12.40
CA GLY A 635 -20.55 43.10 13.03
C GLY A 635 -19.26 43.75 13.53
N PHE A 636 -18.17 42.99 13.66
CA PHE A 636 -16.87 43.58 13.98
C PHE A 636 -16.00 43.67 12.73
N VAL A 637 -15.79 44.91 12.24
CA VAL A 637 -14.64 45.22 11.40
C VAL A 637 -13.41 44.94 12.26
N LEU A 638 -12.77 43.80 12.02
CA LEU A 638 -11.44 43.56 12.55
C LEU A 638 -10.54 44.66 11.96
N GLY A 639 -10.02 45.52 12.85
CA GLY A 639 -8.76 46.20 12.58
C GLY A 639 -7.70 45.17 12.15
N PRO A 640 -6.60 45.61 11.52
CA PRO A 640 -5.62 44.73 10.90
C PRO A 640 -5.31 43.53 11.80
N ILE A 641 -5.43 42.33 11.23
CA ILE A 641 -5.16 41.05 11.90
C ILE A 641 -3.79 41.17 12.56
N VAL A 642 -3.77 41.32 13.88
CA VAL A 642 -2.55 41.14 14.66
C VAL A 642 -2.32 39.63 14.67
N ARG A 643 -1.55 39.13 13.70
CA ARG A 643 -1.04 37.76 13.76
C ARG A 643 -0.19 37.66 15.03
N THR A 644 -0.70 37.00 16.05
CA THR A 644 0.09 36.70 17.24
C THR A 644 1.24 35.78 16.79
N PRO A 645 2.51 36.16 17.02
CA PRO A 645 3.63 35.30 16.67
C PRO A 645 3.55 34.00 17.47
N SER A 646 3.48 32.86 16.78
CA SER A 646 3.54 31.53 17.38
C SER A 646 4.95 30.98 17.24
N LEU A 647 5.52 30.48 18.33
CA LEU A 647 6.85 29.89 18.41
C LEU A 647 6.77 28.60 19.22
N THR A 648 7.12 27.46 18.62
CA THR A 648 6.98 26.13 19.26
C THR A 648 8.21 25.28 18.97
N ILE A 649 8.79 24.65 20.00
CA ILE A 649 9.79 23.60 19.86
C ILE A 649 9.05 22.30 19.50
N ASN A 650 9.40 21.69 18.36
CA ASN A 650 8.83 20.41 17.95
C ASN A 650 9.70 19.22 18.36
N ASN A 651 11.03 19.37 18.43
CA ASN A 651 11.94 18.32 18.90
C ASN A 651 13.26 18.87 19.45
N VAL A 652 13.92 18.07 20.30
CA VAL A 652 15.31 18.26 20.74
C VAL A 652 16.08 16.97 20.56
N VAL A 653 17.17 17.00 19.79
CA VAL A 653 18.02 15.85 19.48
C VAL A 653 19.39 16.03 20.14
N ARG A 654 19.81 15.09 20.98
CA ARG A 654 21.15 15.11 21.57
C ARG A 654 22.18 14.58 20.57
N LEU A 655 23.14 15.41 20.18
CA LEU A 655 24.23 15.04 19.25
C LEU A 655 25.45 14.50 19.99
N THR A 656 25.78 15.11 21.13
CA THR A 656 26.88 14.69 22.02
C THR A 656 26.45 14.90 23.48
N PRO A 657 27.23 14.47 24.49
CA PRO A 657 26.84 14.62 25.89
C PRO A 657 26.46 16.06 26.29
N THR A 658 26.99 17.06 25.58
CA THR A 658 26.78 18.48 25.87
C THR A 658 26.25 19.28 24.67
N THR A 659 25.92 18.64 23.54
CA THR A 659 25.46 19.35 22.33
C THR A 659 24.11 18.83 21.86
N TYR A 660 23.19 19.75 21.59
CA TYR A 660 21.80 19.49 21.24
C TYR A 660 21.41 20.27 19.98
N GLN A 661 20.56 19.66 19.15
CA GLN A 661 19.83 20.31 18.07
C GLN A 661 18.39 20.53 18.53
N VAL A 662 17.88 21.75 18.36
CA VAL A 662 16.51 22.13 18.72
C VAL A 662 15.79 22.52 17.44
N GLY A 663 14.80 21.73 17.04
CA GLY A 663 13.88 22.08 15.97
C GLY A 663 12.74 22.95 16.49
N TYR A 664 12.30 23.90 15.67
CA TYR A 664 11.19 24.76 16.01
C TYR A 664 10.42 25.22 14.77
N ILE A 665 9.14 25.56 15.00
CA ILE A 665 8.22 26.06 13.97
C ILE A 665 7.72 27.43 14.41
N THR A 666 7.65 28.36 13.45
CA THR A 666 7.08 29.69 13.65
C THR A 666 6.16 30.10 12.51
N ASN A 667 5.25 31.03 12.78
CA ASN A 667 4.41 31.68 11.77
C ASN A 667 4.96 33.07 11.33
N PHE A 668 6.21 33.38 11.67
CA PHE A 668 6.90 34.65 11.39
C PHE A 668 8.34 34.44 10.91
N PRO A 669 8.94 35.36 10.13
CA PRO A 669 10.31 35.23 9.64
C PRO A 669 11.31 35.20 10.81
N THR A 670 12.04 34.10 10.97
CA THR A 670 12.85 33.82 12.17
C THR A 670 14.23 34.46 12.18
N ARG A 671 14.59 35.24 11.15
CA ARG A 671 15.99 35.26 10.71
C ARG A 671 17.01 35.70 11.76
N PHE A 672 16.71 36.52 12.78
CA PHE A 672 17.74 36.92 13.76
C PHE A 672 17.28 37.25 15.21
N ASP A 673 16.08 36.88 15.67
CA ASP A 673 15.58 37.37 16.98
C ASP A 673 14.99 36.27 17.89
N VAL A 674 15.35 35.01 17.68
CA VAL A 674 14.98 33.89 18.56
C VAL A 674 16.18 33.50 19.43
N LEU A 675 16.02 33.60 20.74
CA LEU A 675 17.01 33.24 21.75
C LEU A 675 16.72 31.85 22.31
N HIS A 676 17.73 30.99 22.35
CA HIS A 676 17.65 29.70 22.98
C HIS A 676 17.87 29.82 24.49
N GLN A 677 16.94 29.30 25.30
CA GLN A 677 17.07 29.23 26.75
C GLN A 677 17.04 27.78 27.24
N TYR A 678 17.85 27.50 28.24
CA TYR A 678 17.99 26.17 28.83
C TYR A 678 18.04 26.23 30.35
N SER A 679 17.65 25.14 30.99
CA SER A 679 17.68 25.00 32.44
C SER A 679 17.99 23.54 32.85
N PRO A 680 18.90 23.30 33.82
CA PRO A 680 19.10 21.97 34.40
C PRO A 680 17.96 21.53 35.34
N ASP A 681 17.20 22.47 35.89
CA ASP A 681 16.25 22.27 37.00
C ASP A 681 14.82 22.76 36.68
N GLY A 682 14.58 23.26 35.46
CA GLY A 682 13.31 23.82 35.02
C GLY A 682 12.96 25.20 35.60
N THR A 683 13.77 25.74 36.52
CA THR A 683 13.47 26.98 37.25
C THR A 683 14.47 28.11 36.94
N ASN A 684 15.76 27.78 36.85
CA ASN A 684 16.83 28.74 36.56
C ASN A 684 17.21 28.71 35.07
N TRP A 685 16.74 29.70 34.32
CA TRP A 685 16.91 29.76 32.86
C TRP A 685 18.14 30.57 32.45
N LYS A 686 18.98 30.00 31.58
CA LYS A 686 20.15 30.64 30.98
C LYS A 686 20.00 30.71 29.46
N THR A 687 20.54 31.74 28.83
CA THR A 687 20.54 31.88 27.36
C THR A 687 21.79 31.23 26.77
N GLY A 688 21.62 30.30 25.83
CA GLY A 688 22.71 29.56 25.17
C GLY A 688 23.26 30.27 23.93
N ARG A 689 24.51 29.97 23.57
CA ARG A 689 25.06 30.37 22.25
C ARG A 689 24.43 29.50 21.16
N VAL A 690 24.03 30.13 20.07
CA VAL A 690 23.35 29.46 18.96
C VAL A 690 24.21 29.54 17.70
N THR A 691 24.37 28.41 17.03
CA THR A 691 24.85 28.36 15.65
C THR A 691 23.65 28.03 14.75
N LEU A 692 23.32 28.94 13.83
CA LEU A 692 22.34 28.70 12.78
C LEU A 692 22.99 27.85 11.68
N LEU A 693 22.34 26.76 11.28
CA LEU A 693 22.77 25.96 10.14
C LEU A 693 22.37 26.68 8.83
N PRO A 694 23.31 26.96 7.92
CA PRO A 694 22.98 27.53 6.61
C PRO A 694 21.99 26.61 5.88
N GLY A 695 20.84 27.16 5.46
CA GLY A 695 19.82 26.42 4.72
C GLY A 695 18.71 25.78 5.56
N GLN A 696 18.73 25.87 6.90
CA GLN A 696 17.67 25.34 7.77
C GLN A 696 17.16 26.38 8.80
N PRO A 697 16.17 27.23 8.44
CA PRO A 697 15.73 28.35 9.28
C PRO A 697 14.93 27.96 10.54
N GLY A 698 14.67 26.66 10.76
CA GLY A 698 13.93 26.12 11.90
C GLY A 698 14.75 25.19 12.79
N ILE A 699 16.08 25.20 12.68
CA ILE A 699 16.96 24.35 13.52
C ILE A 699 18.07 25.19 14.15
N LEU A 700 18.26 25.02 15.45
CA LEU A 700 19.33 25.66 16.24
C LEU A 700 20.22 24.59 16.83
N THR A 701 21.54 24.80 16.80
CA THR A 701 22.48 23.94 17.53
C THR A 701 23.03 24.70 18.74
N THR A 702 23.03 24.04 19.90
CA THR A 702 23.45 24.62 21.19
C THR A 702 24.30 23.62 21.97
N SER A 703 25.38 24.10 22.60
CA SER A 703 26.26 23.27 23.44
C SER A 703 26.11 23.65 24.91
N VAL A 704 25.20 22.98 25.62
CA VAL A 704 24.80 23.27 27.00
C VAL A 704 24.57 21.96 27.77
N ASN A 705 24.71 21.96 29.09
CA ASN A 705 24.30 20.84 29.94
C ASN A 705 22.94 21.18 30.58
N ALA A 706 21.85 20.57 30.12
CA ALA A 706 20.49 20.91 30.50
C ALA A 706 19.51 19.77 30.24
N THR A 707 18.40 19.77 30.97
CA THR A 707 17.25 18.86 30.79
C THR A 707 16.01 19.59 30.27
N HIS A 708 15.95 20.92 30.40
CA HIS A 708 14.82 21.73 29.95
C HIS A 708 15.26 22.75 28.90
N PHE A 709 14.47 22.90 27.85
CA PHE A 709 14.74 23.77 26.71
C PHE A 709 13.50 24.61 26.37
N ARG A 710 13.70 25.90 26.06
CA ARG A 710 12.65 26.77 25.50
C ARG A 710 13.26 27.82 24.58
N LEU A 711 12.45 28.42 23.72
CA LEU A 711 12.85 29.53 22.87
C LEU A 711 12.14 30.81 23.32
N LEU A 712 12.82 31.94 23.19
CA LEU A 712 12.30 33.27 23.43
C LEU A 712 12.39 34.08 22.15
N TYR A 713 11.24 34.50 21.61
CA TYR A 713 11.22 35.50 20.56
C TYR A 713 11.44 36.88 21.19
N ASN A 714 12.61 37.47 20.93
CA ASN A 714 13.10 38.62 21.65
C ASN A 714 12.32 39.91 21.34
N SER A 715 11.76 40.04 20.13
CA SER A 715 10.99 41.23 19.72
C SER A 715 9.68 41.38 20.49
N THR A 716 8.96 40.27 20.72
CA THR A 716 7.64 40.30 21.40
C THR A 716 7.67 39.70 22.80
N LYS A 717 8.83 39.23 23.26
CA LYS A 717 9.01 38.52 24.53
C LYS A 717 8.11 37.29 24.68
N THR A 718 7.80 36.64 23.56
CA THR A 718 6.98 35.42 23.52
C THR A 718 7.86 34.19 23.74
N TYR A 719 7.46 33.33 24.67
CA TYR A 719 8.13 32.05 24.91
C TYR A 719 7.47 30.92 24.12
N SER A 720 8.27 29.92 23.74
CA SER A 720 7.76 28.63 23.29
C SER A 720 7.24 27.78 24.45
N ASN A 721 6.69 26.61 24.13
CA ASN A 721 6.62 25.49 25.06
C ASN A 721 8.01 25.15 25.64
N THR A 722 8.02 24.65 26.88
CA THR A 722 9.20 24.03 27.48
C THR A 722 9.27 22.57 27.02
N PHE A 723 10.36 22.19 26.39
CA PHE A 723 10.69 20.81 26.07
C PHE A 723 11.54 20.23 27.20
N ILE A 724 11.15 19.07 27.73
CA ILE A 724 11.86 18.35 28.77
C ILE A 724 12.49 17.12 28.12
N LEU A 725 13.80 16.97 28.29
CA LEU A 725 14.57 15.85 27.79
C LEU A 725 14.53 14.75 28.85
N ASP A 726 13.90 13.62 28.53
CA ASP A 726 13.83 12.43 29.38
C ASP A 726 15.20 11.74 29.56
#